data_AF-A0A8H7B6G9-F1
#
_entry.id   AF-A0A8H7B6G9-F1
#
_cell.length_a   1.000
_cell.length_b   1.000
_cell.length_c   1.000
_cell.angle_alpha   90.00
_cell.angle_beta   90.00
_cell.angle_gamma   90.00
#
_symmetry.space_group_name_H-M   'P 1'
#
loop_
_entity.id
_entity.type
_entity.pdbx_description
1 polymer ?
#
loop_
_entity_poly.entity_id
_entity_poly.type
_entity_poly.pdbx_seq_one_letter_code
_entity_poly.pdbx_strand_id
1 'polypeptide(L)'
;MPGKHMAGTSDEPCRRCKDNVSVLVVRSEPLCHDCFARYVHTKCIKRLESFRVNFGAEQQRRILVPLSFGVSSTTLLHILDLHLKTQKSKTGRTGFGICAIYIQDPEQKVQAAQLLDKAREQYPDHHYASLPLHDVFRMVQDDASIRSLVPQTNETVGWSPEEHFVRMINSLTSATARADVLSTLRIRLIVEYAKSTGCESVLWGDSTTRLAQKTLAETAKGRGFSLPWQVSDGSSPFDLNFHYPLRDVLKKELVSYINMADPGLSSLVHETSSGATQASTSSKNTTIDDLMTQYFESVEENFPSIVANVVRTTSKLEARPDALSDPKCNLCSMPVPGGRFGIHGWGGDQQDGDDFESTHARRDICYGCTRSLPKATMNSCSMFNTTIAMKLSNLIVCPLLSASKCLAHWNYDRIIVNGEIIGSPYEYIRKTNNSNYPLQDVNSIYMRCNSGAESGVALTTKTYTVAAGDMLGFAVKDTFGHPGPQQIYLSRAPGPAAEYDGSGDWTKIYSLTYSLNSSYGASDGILKWATHNARTFNFKLPSETPPGDYLLRAEGLALHAAHKPDNYQFYIACAQINVVGTGVGVPGPTIKFPGGYQWNSTGVLIPEFWSRITNYTAAGPTLWPEGTMEAHVLDGTKKTGAD
;
A
#
# COMPACT_ATOMS: atom_id res chain seq x y z
N MET A 1 16.67 16.88 13.05
CA MET A 1 16.18 16.00 11.97
C MET A 1 16.98 16.31 10.71
N PRO A 2 17.53 15.34 9.97
CA PRO A 2 18.37 15.59 8.81
C PRO A 2 17.57 16.36 7.75
N GLY A 3 18.04 17.56 7.42
CA GLY A 3 17.38 18.45 6.45
C GLY A 3 16.33 19.40 7.02
N LYS A 4 16.22 19.57 8.37
CA LYS A 4 15.33 20.62 8.91
C LYS A 4 15.91 21.99 8.56
N HIS A 5 15.24 22.71 7.67
CA HIS A 5 15.47 24.14 7.46
C HIS A 5 15.14 24.87 8.77
N MET A 6 16.09 25.67 9.26
CA MET A 6 15.87 26.46 10.47
C MET A 6 14.98 27.64 10.10
N ALA A 7 13.69 27.54 10.42
CA ALA A 7 12.79 28.69 10.35
C ALA A 7 13.12 29.62 11.52
N GLY A 8 13.76 30.73 11.22
CA GLY A 8 14.25 31.70 12.20
C GLY A 8 15.78 31.73 12.24
N THR A 9 16.34 32.93 12.11
CA THR A 9 17.76 33.27 12.21
C THR A 9 18.37 32.71 13.51
N SER A 10 18.97 31.53 13.45
CA SER A 10 20.06 31.20 14.35
C SER A 10 21.35 31.62 13.63
N ASP A 11 22.06 32.61 14.16
CA ASP A 11 23.41 33.00 13.69
C ASP A 11 24.47 31.93 14.01
N GLU A 12 24.08 30.64 14.04
CA GLU A 12 24.98 29.54 14.33
C GLU A 12 25.95 29.33 13.16
N PRO A 13 27.27 29.41 13.41
CA PRO A 13 28.27 29.18 12.38
C PRO A 13 28.26 27.72 11.94
N CYS A 14 28.53 27.50 10.65
CA CYS A 14 28.67 26.16 10.08
C CYS A 14 29.71 25.35 10.85
N ARG A 15 29.32 24.16 11.31
CA ARG A 15 30.19 23.30 12.13
C ARG A 15 31.47 22.86 11.41
N ARG A 16 31.46 22.84 10.07
CA ARG A 16 32.61 22.38 9.25
C ARG A 16 33.59 23.48 8.88
N CYS A 17 33.13 24.57 8.27
CA CYS A 17 34.03 25.66 7.90
C CYS A 17 34.19 26.72 8.98
N LYS A 18 33.22 26.87 9.90
CA LYS A 18 33.15 27.93 10.91
C LYS A 18 33.07 29.37 10.37
N ASP A 19 33.18 29.55 9.04
CA ASP A 19 33.21 30.87 8.39
C ASP A 19 31.82 31.32 7.88
N ASN A 20 30.97 30.38 7.46
CA ASN A 20 29.66 30.68 6.86
C ASN A 20 28.53 30.36 7.83
N VAL A 21 27.41 31.07 7.71
CA VAL A 21 26.19 30.80 8.48
C VAL A 21 25.59 29.45 8.07
N SER A 22 25.08 28.70 9.05
CA SER A 22 24.40 27.44 8.79
C SER A 22 23.01 27.66 8.18
N VAL A 23 22.64 26.82 7.21
CA VAL A 23 21.35 26.91 6.49
C VAL A 23 20.47 25.68 6.71
N LEU A 24 21.06 24.57 7.16
CA LEU A 24 20.35 23.36 7.56
C LEU A 24 21.10 22.57 8.63
N VAL A 25 20.38 21.69 9.31
CA VAL A 25 20.96 20.72 10.24
C VAL A 25 20.91 19.31 9.64
N VAL A 26 22.07 18.67 9.52
CA VAL A 26 22.23 17.29 9.03
C VAL A 26 22.76 16.41 10.15
N ARG A 27 21.99 15.43 10.61
CA ARG A 27 22.40 14.49 11.69
C ARG A 27 22.96 15.21 12.93
N SER A 28 22.34 16.32 13.32
CA SER A 28 22.74 17.19 14.44
C SER A 28 23.99 18.05 14.18
N GLU A 29 24.44 18.18 12.94
CA GLU A 29 25.48 19.13 12.52
C GLU A 29 24.84 20.29 11.73
N PRO A 30 24.94 21.55 12.21
CA PRO A 30 24.56 22.72 11.42
C PRO A 30 25.60 22.95 10.31
N LEU A 31 25.15 23.00 9.06
CA LEU A 31 26.01 23.12 7.87
C LEU A 31 25.57 24.32 7.01
N CYS A 32 26.55 25.04 6.46
CA CYS A 32 26.31 25.98 5.37
C CYS A 32 26.09 25.25 4.04
N HIS A 33 25.61 25.99 3.04
CA HIS A 33 25.39 25.54 1.67
C HIS A 33 26.54 24.68 1.12
N ASP A 34 27.76 25.24 1.05
CA ASP A 34 28.89 24.59 0.40
C ASP A 34 29.35 23.33 1.13
N CYS A 35 29.32 23.37 2.47
CA CYS A 35 29.71 22.22 3.29
C CYS A 35 28.71 21.07 3.14
N PHE A 36 27.42 21.39 2.95
CA PHE A 36 26.40 20.39 2.67
C PHE A 36 26.49 19.84 1.25
N ALA A 37 26.69 20.68 0.24
CA ALA A 37 26.89 20.23 -1.13
C ALA A 37 28.11 19.28 -1.23
N ARG A 38 29.23 19.65 -0.59
CA ARG A 38 30.42 18.78 -0.48
C ARG A 38 30.13 17.49 0.29
N TYR A 39 29.29 17.52 1.32
CA TYR A 39 28.89 16.34 2.07
C TYR A 39 28.19 15.31 1.18
N VAL A 40 27.16 15.72 0.43
CA VAL A 40 26.40 14.84 -0.47
C VAL A 40 27.31 14.31 -1.59
N HIS A 41 28.07 15.19 -2.24
CA HIS A 41 29.01 14.82 -3.29
C HIS A 41 30.06 13.81 -2.79
N THR A 42 30.68 14.07 -1.63
CA THR A 42 31.71 13.18 -1.07
C THR A 42 31.15 11.80 -0.72
N LYS A 43 29.93 11.73 -0.17
CA LYS A 43 29.27 10.46 0.15
C LYS A 43 29.03 9.61 -1.10
N CYS A 44 28.59 10.25 -2.18
CA CYS A 44 28.40 9.58 -3.47
C CYS A 44 29.73 9.10 -4.06
N ILE A 45 30.73 9.97 -4.19
CA ILE A 45 31.99 9.64 -4.88
C ILE A 45 32.85 8.63 -4.11
N LYS A 46 32.81 8.60 -2.78
CA LYS A 46 33.52 7.56 -2.00
C LYS A 46 33.06 6.13 -2.34
N ARG A 47 31.84 5.96 -2.84
CA ARG A 47 31.34 4.66 -3.32
C ARG A 47 31.82 4.30 -4.73
N LEU A 48 32.39 5.26 -5.44
CA LEU A 48 32.85 5.12 -6.83
C LEU A 48 34.38 5.04 -6.95
N GLU A 49 35.08 4.68 -5.87
CA GLU A 49 36.54 4.57 -5.87
C GLU A 49 37.07 3.52 -6.86
N SER A 50 36.29 2.49 -7.18
CA SER A 50 36.60 1.50 -8.21
C SER A 50 36.48 2.04 -9.65
N PHE A 51 35.88 3.22 -9.82
CA PHE A 51 35.64 3.89 -11.11
C PHE A 51 36.61 5.05 -11.37
N ARG A 52 37.77 5.04 -10.71
CA ARG A 52 38.87 6.00 -10.95
C ARG A 52 39.45 5.82 -12.36
N VAL A 53 40.13 6.87 -12.84
CA VAL A 53 40.83 6.86 -14.12
C VAL A 53 41.86 5.73 -14.15
N ASN A 54 41.70 4.80 -15.10
CA ASN A 54 42.67 3.76 -15.37
C ASN A 54 43.50 4.12 -16.61
N PHE A 55 44.75 4.53 -16.41
CA PHE A 55 45.65 4.93 -17.50
C PHE A 55 46.11 3.75 -18.37
N GLY A 56 45.96 2.51 -17.89
CA GLY A 56 46.38 1.30 -18.62
C GLY A 56 45.29 0.68 -19.50
N ALA A 57 44.05 1.16 -19.45
CA ALA A 57 42.98 0.64 -20.29
C ALA A 57 42.97 1.34 -21.67
N GLU A 58 42.96 0.56 -22.75
CA GLU A 58 42.88 1.07 -24.12
C GLU A 58 41.49 1.66 -24.43
N GLN A 59 40.44 1.12 -23.80
CA GLN A 59 39.07 1.54 -24.01
C GLN A 59 38.46 2.06 -22.70
N GLN A 60 37.71 3.15 -22.82
CA GLN A 60 37.00 3.74 -21.69
C GLN A 60 35.79 2.89 -21.31
N ARG A 61 35.69 2.54 -20.01
CA ARG A 61 34.55 1.83 -19.45
C ARG A 61 33.25 2.61 -19.68
N ARG A 62 32.16 1.92 -19.99
CA ARG A 62 30.83 2.51 -20.08
C ARG A 62 29.96 2.06 -18.93
N ILE A 63 29.24 3.00 -18.35
CA ILE A 63 28.27 2.72 -17.31
C ILE A 63 26.88 3.20 -17.74
N LEU A 64 25.85 2.45 -17.34
CA LEU A 64 24.47 2.84 -17.57
C LEU A 64 23.91 3.54 -16.33
N VAL A 65 23.27 4.69 -16.52
CA VAL A 65 22.57 5.45 -15.48
C VAL A 65 21.09 5.56 -15.86
N PRO A 66 20.20 4.79 -15.23
CA PRO A 66 18.76 4.92 -15.45
C PRO A 66 18.25 6.26 -14.90
N LEU A 67 17.57 7.03 -15.74
CA LEU A 67 16.93 8.28 -15.38
C LEU A 67 15.43 8.05 -15.18
N SER A 68 14.92 8.38 -14.00
CA SER A 68 13.48 8.52 -13.75
C SER A 68 13.03 9.98 -13.69
N PHE A 69 13.97 10.92 -13.77
CA PHE A 69 13.79 12.35 -13.51
C PHE A 69 13.28 12.69 -12.11
N GLY A 70 13.25 11.72 -11.19
CA GLY A 70 13.05 11.99 -9.77
C GLY A 70 14.31 12.59 -9.13
N VAL A 71 14.15 13.12 -7.91
CA VAL A 71 15.21 13.78 -7.12
C VAL A 71 16.50 12.96 -7.10
N SER A 72 16.42 11.66 -6.85
CA SER A 72 17.62 10.84 -6.70
C SER A 72 18.36 10.57 -8.01
N SER A 73 17.67 10.22 -9.10
CA SER A 73 18.33 9.96 -10.40
C SER A 73 18.95 11.23 -10.98
N THR A 74 18.25 12.36 -10.86
CA THR A 74 18.71 13.65 -11.36
C THR A 74 19.92 14.15 -10.56
N THR A 75 19.91 14.00 -9.23
CA THR A 75 21.06 14.30 -8.38
C THR A 75 22.26 13.41 -8.71
N LEU A 76 22.04 12.12 -8.95
CA LEU A 76 23.11 11.20 -9.32
C LEU A 76 23.79 11.64 -10.63
N LEU A 77 23.02 11.91 -11.68
CA LEU A 77 23.56 12.38 -12.96
C LEU A 77 24.41 13.65 -12.78
N HIS A 78 23.88 14.64 -12.05
CA HIS A 78 24.58 15.89 -11.76
C HIS A 78 25.91 15.68 -11.03
N ILE A 79 25.93 14.85 -9.97
CA ILE A 79 27.16 14.55 -9.23
C ILE A 79 28.17 13.82 -10.10
N LEU A 80 27.73 12.89 -10.95
CA LEU A 80 28.61 12.17 -11.85
C LEU A 80 29.23 13.11 -12.90
N ASP A 81 28.46 14.00 -13.50
CA ASP A 81 28.97 15.01 -14.44
C ASP A 81 30.03 15.91 -13.78
N LEU A 82 29.75 16.46 -12.61
CA LEU A 82 30.71 17.27 -11.85
C LEU A 82 31.99 16.50 -11.52
N HIS A 83 31.84 15.22 -11.16
CA HIS A 83 32.99 14.36 -10.87
C HIS A 83 33.83 14.11 -12.12
N LEU A 84 33.20 13.81 -13.26
CA LEU A 84 33.88 13.59 -14.53
C LEU A 84 34.57 14.86 -15.04
N LYS A 85 33.93 16.03 -14.94
CA LYS A 85 34.55 17.33 -15.25
C LYS A 85 35.78 17.58 -14.39
N THR A 86 35.72 17.24 -13.10
CA THR A 86 36.85 17.34 -12.17
C THR A 86 37.97 16.36 -12.52
N GLN A 87 37.65 15.13 -12.95
CA GLN A 87 38.65 14.17 -13.41
C GLN A 87 39.33 14.64 -14.70
N LYS A 88 38.53 15.13 -15.67
CA LYS A 88 39.01 15.63 -16.96
C LYS A 88 39.92 16.84 -16.78
N SER A 89 39.58 17.78 -15.89
CA SER A 89 40.43 18.96 -15.63
C SER A 89 41.75 18.60 -14.95
N LYS A 90 41.79 17.56 -14.12
CA LYS A 90 43.01 17.13 -13.40
C LYS A 90 43.89 16.17 -14.19
N THR A 91 43.29 15.28 -14.99
CA THR A 91 44.01 14.15 -15.61
C THR A 91 43.91 14.11 -17.14
N GLY A 92 43.12 15.00 -17.74
CA GLY A 92 42.84 15.01 -19.18
C GLY A 92 41.91 13.89 -19.67
N ARG A 93 41.55 12.94 -18.81
CA ARG A 93 40.69 11.79 -19.12
C ARG A 93 39.63 11.58 -18.03
N THR A 94 38.61 10.80 -18.36
CA THR A 94 37.56 10.39 -17.42
C THR A 94 37.64 8.88 -17.18
N GLY A 95 37.30 8.43 -15.97
CA GLY A 95 37.37 7.01 -15.61
C GLY A 95 36.34 6.14 -16.31
N PHE A 96 35.24 6.74 -16.74
CA PHE A 96 34.15 6.09 -17.44
C PHE A 96 33.35 7.10 -18.29
N GLY A 97 32.63 6.58 -19.27
CA GLY A 97 31.59 7.30 -20.02
C GLY A 97 30.20 6.97 -19.48
N ILE A 98 29.30 7.95 -19.51
CA ILE A 98 27.91 7.79 -19.04
C ILE A 98 26.99 7.54 -20.23
N CYS A 99 26.26 6.43 -20.15
CA CYS A 99 25.08 6.16 -20.96
C CYS A 99 23.85 6.36 -20.06
N ALA A 100 23.07 7.41 -20.30
CA ALA A 100 21.85 7.69 -19.57
C ALA A 100 20.64 7.17 -20.35
N ILE A 101 19.75 6.44 -19.69
CA ILE A 101 18.54 5.90 -20.31
C ILE A 101 17.28 6.30 -19.55
N TYR A 102 16.27 6.76 -20.29
CA TYR A 102 14.91 6.92 -19.79
C TYR A 102 14.01 5.82 -20.37
N ILE A 103 13.19 5.19 -19.52
CA ILE A 103 12.19 4.22 -19.97
C ILE A 103 10.82 4.90 -19.97
N GLN A 104 10.19 4.98 -21.15
CA GLN A 104 8.91 5.65 -21.32
C GLN A 104 7.78 4.79 -20.75
N ASP A 105 7.02 5.39 -19.84
CA ASP A 105 5.76 4.84 -19.36
C ASP A 105 4.65 5.18 -20.37
N PRO A 106 3.73 4.25 -20.72
CA PRO A 106 2.66 4.51 -21.67
C PRO A 106 1.75 5.67 -21.26
N GLU A 107 1.63 5.93 -19.96
CA GLU A 107 0.75 6.95 -19.38
C GLU A 107 1.36 8.37 -19.40
N GLN A 108 2.65 8.56 -19.75
CA GLN A 108 3.38 9.83 -19.49
C GLN A 108 4.26 10.33 -20.66
N LYS A 109 3.84 10.10 -21.91
CA LYS A 109 4.67 10.30 -23.12
C LYS A 109 5.19 11.73 -23.36
N VAL A 110 4.44 12.79 -23.03
CA VAL A 110 4.74 14.16 -23.52
C VAL A 110 5.77 14.91 -22.66
N GLN A 111 5.72 14.77 -21.33
CA GLN A 111 6.58 15.52 -20.42
C GLN A 111 8.01 14.98 -20.38
N ALA A 112 8.19 13.68 -20.63
CA ALA A 112 9.47 13.01 -20.49
C ALA A 112 10.47 13.32 -21.62
N ALA A 113 9.99 13.49 -22.85
CA ALA A 113 10.86 13.86 -23.98
C ALA A 113 11.52 15.23 -23.73
N GLN A 114 10.74 16.20 -23.24
CA GLN A 114 11.22 17.53 -22.90
C GLN A 114 12.27 17.51 -21.79
N LEU A 115 12.09 16.67 -20.77
CA LEU A 115 13.07 16.53 -19.68
C LEU A 115 14.39 15.92 -20.15
N LEU A 116 14.33 14.94 -21.06
CA LEU A 116 15.53 14.35 -21.63
C LEU A 116 16.30 15.34 -22.51
N ASP A 117 15.60 16.17 -23.29
CA ASP A 117 16.24 17.22 -24.08
C ASP A 117 16.89 18.29 -23.20
N LYS A 118 16.22 18.73 -22.13
CA LYS A 118 16.84 19.63 -21.14
C LYS A 118 18.07 18.99 -20.47
N ALA A 119 18.03 17.69 -20.18
CA ALA A 119 19.18 16.99 -19.61
C ALA A 119 20.37 16.93 -20.59
N ARG A 120 20.10 16.74 -21.90
CA ARG A 120 21.11 16.81 -22.96
C ARG A 120 21.73 18.21 -23.08
N GLU A 121 20.89 19.25 -23.00
CA GLU A 121 21.35 20.64 -23.02
C GLU A 121 22.24 20.98 -21.82
N GLN A 122 21.84 20.53 -20.62
CA GLN A 122 22.59 20.82 -19.39
C GLN A 122 23.86 19.96 -19.25
N TYR A 123 23.86 18.72 -19.73
CA TYR A 123 24.98 17.77 -19.63
C TYR A 123 25.29 17.11 -20.99
N PRO A 124 25.91 17.84 -21.93
CA PRO A 124 26.10 17.39 -23.32
C PRO A 124 27.19 16.32 -23.50
N ASP A 125 28.07 16.13 -22.51
CA ASP A 125 29.21 15.19 -22.57
C ASP A 125 28.78 13.70 -22.41
N HIS A 126 27.48 13.39 -22.42
CA HIS A 126 26.94 12.06 -22.12
C HIS A 126 26.06 11.52 -23.25
N HIS A 127 25.95 10.20 -23.34
CA HIS A 127 25.06 9.56 -24.30
C HIS A 127 23.67 9.38 -23.69
N TYR A 128 22.61 9.69 -24.44
CA TYR A 128 21.24 9.61 -23.95
C TYR A 128 20.37 8.74 -24.86
N ALA A 129 19.58 7.86 -24.25
CA ALA A 129 18.58 7.06 -24.95
C ALA A 129 17.22 7.11 -24.25
N SER A 130 16.18 6.86 -25.04
CA SER A 130 14.81 6.72 -24.55
C SER A 130 14.18 5.52 -25.22
N LEU A 131 13.65 4.58 -24.44
CA LEU A 131 12.99 3.37 -24.96
C LEU A 131 11.59 3.23 -24.37
N PRO A 132 10.57 2.86 -25.15
CA PRO A 132 9.27 2.49 -24.61
C PRO A 132 9.36 1.19 -23.81
N LEU A 133 8.62 1.09 -22.70
CA LEU A 133 8.67 -0.09 -21.84
C LEU A 133 8.32 -1.40 -22.57
N HIS A 134 7.47 -1.35 -23.60
CA HIS A 134 7.11 -2.51 -24.40
C HIS A 134 8.27 -3.07 -25.26
N ASP A 135 9.37 -2.34 -25.46
CA ASP A 135 10.54 -2.84 -26.19
C ASP A 135 11.25 -3.99 -25.45
N VAL A 136 10.90 -4.25 -24.19
CA VAL A 136 11.32 -5.46 -23.47
C VAL A 136 10.99 -6.75 -24.24
N PHE A 137 9.88 -6.77 -24.99
CA PHE A 137 9.48 -7.94 -25.79
C PHE A 137 10.28 -8.07 -27.11
N ARG A 138 11.05 -7.05 -27.49
CA ARG A 138 11.94 -7.02 -28.66
C ARG A 138 13.39 -7.35 -28.29
N MET A 139 13.89 -6.79 -27.20
CA MET A 139 15.33 -6.85 -26.85
C MET A 139 15.75 -8.19 -26.24
N VAL A 140 14.86 -8.89 -25.56
CA VAL A 140 15.20 -10.19 -24.95
C VAL A 140 15.21 -11.26 -26.06
N GLN A 141 16.42 -11.56 -26.58
CA GLN A 141 16.60 -12.44 -27.75
C GLN A 141 16.24 -13.92 -27.48
N ASP A 142 16.21 -14.37 -26.22
CA ASP A 142 16.06 -15.80 -25.84
C ASP A 142 14.75 -16.18 -25.12
N ASP A 143 13.82 -15.25 -24.84
CA ASP A 143 12.65 -15.57 -23.99
C ASP A 143 11.34 -15.71 -24.76
N ALA A 144 11.11 -16.91 -25.28
CA ALA A 144 9.75 -17.46 -25.32
C ALA A 144 9.07 -17.42 -23.93
N SER A 145 9.84 -17.33 -22.84
CA SER A 145 9.33 -17.39 -21.48
C SER A 145 8.43 -16.20 -21.10
N ILE A 146 8.83 -14.92 -21.25
CA ILE A 146 7.94 -13.78 -20.97
C ILE A 146 6.71 -13.81 -21.88
N ARG A 147 6.90 -14.13 -23.17
CA ARG A 147 5.78 -14.25 -24.12
C ARG A 147 4.80 -15.35 -23.70
N SER A 148 5.28 -16.45 -23.12
CA SER A 148 4.45 -17.54 -22.58
C SER A 148 3.67 -17.17 -21.31
N LEU A 149 4.06 -16.09 -20.62
CA LEU A 149 3.35 -15.59 -19.44
C LEU A 149 2.09 -14.80 -19.82
N VAL A 150 2.00 -14.30 -21.07
CA VAL A 150 0.81 -13.62 -21.59
C VAL A 150 -0.31 -14.67 -21.79
N PRO A 151 -1.54 -14.44 -21.28
CA PRO A 151 -2.65 -15.35 -21.51
C PRO A 151 -2.88 -15.59 -23.02
N GLN A 152 -2.82 -16.85 -23.46
CA GLN A 152 -3.06 -17.22 -24.85
C GLN A 152 -4.57 -17.30 -25.13
N THR A 153 -5.03 -16.60 -26.15
CA THR A 153 -6.34 -16.78 -26.78
C THR A 153 -6.12 -17.56 -28.09
N ASN A 154 -7.11 -18.34 -28.56
CA ASN A 154 -7.03 -19.25 -29.72
C ASN A 154 -6.63 -18.63 -31.08
N GLU A 155 -6.24 -17.35 -31.11
CA GLU A 155 -5.75 -16.63 -32.28
C GLU A 155 -4.24 -16.39 -32.14
N THR A 156 -3.44 -17.40 -32.49
CA THR A 156 -1.98 -17.28 -32.57
C THR A 156 -1.57 -16.70 -33.92
N VAL A 157 -1.59 -15.37 -34.04
CA VAL A 157 -0.89 -14.63 -35.11
C VAL A 157 -0.04 -13.54 -34.46
N GLY A 158 1.21 -13.41 -34.89
CA GLY A 158 2.29 -12.68 -34.23
C GLY A 158 1.94 -11.25 -33.78
N TRP A 159 1.59 -11.10 -32.51
CA TRP A 159 1.31 -9.81 -31.90
C TRP A 159 2.56 -8.92 -31.88
N SER A 160 2.36 -7.61 -32.04
CA SER A 160 3.41 -6.60 -31.85
C SER A 160 3.89 -6.56 -30.39
N PRO A 161 5.09 -6.02 -30.10
CA PRO A 161 5.57 -5.82 -28.72
C PRO A 161 4.60 -5.01 -27.85
N GLU A 162 3.91 -4.03 -28.43
CA GLU A 162 2.93 -3.19 -27.74
C GLU A 162 1.66 -3.99 -27.36
N GLU A 163 1.14 -4.82 -28.27
CA GLU A 163 -0.01 -5.68 -27.98
C GLU A 163 0.30 -6.72 -26.89
N HIS A 164 1.50 -7.31 -26.91
CA HIS A 164 1.96 -8.21 -25.84
C HIS A 164 1.96 -7.50 -24.48
N PHE A 165 2.50 -6.28 -24.44
CA PHE A 165 2.55 -5.46 -23.24
C PHE A 165 1.14 -5.16 -22.71
N VAL A 166 0.25 -4.63 -23.56
CA VAL A 166 -1.13 -4.27 -23.17
C VAL A 166 -1.89 -5.47 -22.64
N ARG A 167 -1.79 -6.63 -23.30
CA ARG A 167 -2.44 -7.88 -22.85
C ARG A 167 -1.89 -8.35 -21.51
N MET A 168 -0.56 -8.31 -21.32
CA MET A 168 0.05 -8.67 -20.04
C MET A 168 -0.47 -7.78 -18.93
N ILE A 169 -0.41 -6.45 -19.08
CA ILE A 169 -0.81 -5.51 -18.03
C ILE A 169 -2.31 -5.59 -17.74
N ASN A 170 -3.17 -5.72 -18.75
CA ASN A 170 -4.63 -5.86 -18.57
C ASN A 170 -5.02 -7.17 -17.87
N SER A 171 -4.16 -8.20 -17.92
CA SER A 171 -4.41 -9.45 -17.19
C SER A 171 -4.17 -9.35 -15.68
N LEU A 172 -3.53 -8.27 -15.21
CA LEU A 172 -3.13 -8.09 -13.81
C LEU A 172 -4.26 -7.43 -13.02
N THR A 173 -4.84 -8.16 -12.09
CA THR A 173 -6.08 -7.76 -11.39
C THR A 173 -5.85 -6.76 -10.25
N SER A 174 -4.67 -6.74 -9.62
CA SER A 174 -4.36 -5.83 -8.50
C SER A 174 -3.38 -4.73 -8.89
N ALA A 175 -3.47 -3.57 -8.23
CA ALA A 175 -2.53 -2.46 -8.45
C ALA A 175 -1.09 -2.83 -8.06
N THR A 176 -0.91 -3.59 -6.97
CA THR A 176 0.42 -4.12 -6.60
C THR A 176 0.98 -5.02 -7.69
N ALA A 177 0.18 -5.96 -8.23
CA ALA A 177 0.62 -6.80 -9.33
C ALA A 177 1.04 -5.98 -10.57
N ARG A 178 0.24 -4.98 -10.95
CA ARG A 178 0.58 -4.06 -12.05
C ARG A 178 1.90 -3.33 -11.82
N ALA A 179 2.03 -2.64 -10.69
CA ALA A 179 3.26 -1.91 -10.37
C ALA A 179 4.49 -2.83 -10.29
N ASP A 180 4.31 -4.03 -9.75
CA ASP A 180 5.37 -5.01 -9.59
C ASP A 180 5.87 -5.58 -10.92
N VAL A 181 4.95 -5.95 -11.81
CA VAL A 181 5.29 -6.42 -13.16
C VAL A 181 5.92 -5.28 -13.97
N LEU A 182 5.37 -4.07 -13.93
CA LEU A 182 5.96 -2.89 -14.60
C LEU A 182 7.38 -2.61 -14.13
N SER A 183 7.63 -2.65 -12.81
CA SER A 183 8.96 -2.50 -12.22
C SER A 183 9.93 -3.59 -12.72
N THR A 184 9.47 -4.84 -12.74
CA THR A 184 10.27 -5.99 -13.18
C THR A 184 10.64 -5.90 -14.66
N LEU A 185 9.68 -5.57 -15.52
CA LEU A 185 9.92 -5.38 -16.96
C LEU A 185 10.87 -4.21 -17.21
N ARG A 186 10.77 -3.13 -16.43
CA ARG A 186 11.68 -1.98 -16.53
C ARG A 186 13.12 -2.36 -16.20
N ILE A 187 13.33 -3.13 -15.13
CA ILE A 187 14.67 -3.63 -14.77
C ILE A 187 15.23 -4.52 -15.89
N ARG A 188 14.42 -5.43 -16.44
CA ARG A 188 14.84 -6.28 -17.55
C ARG A 188 15.26 -5.45 -18.77
N LEU A 189 14.44 -4.48 -19.17
CA LEU A 189 14.76 -3.62 -20.32
C LEU A 189 16.05 -2.81 -20.09
N ILE A 190 16.26 -2.27 -18.89
CA ILE A 190 17.49 -1.55 -18.52
C ILE A 190 18.71 -2.47 -18.61
N VAL A 191 18.61 -3.70 -18.09
CA VAL A 191 19.69 -4.69 -18.14
C VAL A 191 20.03 -5.07 -19.58
N GLU A 192 19.04 -5.37 -20.42
CA GLU A 192 19.27 -5.74 -21.81
C GLU A 192 19.88 -4.58 -22.61
N TYR A 193 19.43 -3.35 -22.35
CA TYR A 193 20.03 -2.17 -22.96
C TYR A 193 21.48 -1.92 -22.50
N ALA A 194 21.78 -2.14 -21.22
CA ALA A 194 23.15 -2.07 -20.71
C ALA A 194 24.06 -3.04 -21.47
N LYS A 195 23.60 -4.29 -21.65
CA LYS A 195 24.34 -5.32 -22.39
C LYS A 195 24.53 -4.93 -23.86
N SER A 196 23.47 -4.50 -24.54
CA SER A 196 23.53 -4.15 -25.97
C SER A 196 24.43 -2.94 -26.26
N THR A 197 24.63 -2.05 -25.28
CA THR A 197 25.49 -0.86 -25.41
C THR A 197 26.93 -1.08 -24.91
N GLY A 198 27.24 -2.29 -24.43
CA GLY A 198 28.55 -2.64 -23.88
C GLY A 198 28.85 -1.97 -22.53
N CYS A 199 27.81 -1.67 -21.73
CA CYS A 199 28.00 -1.15 -20.38
C CYS A 199 28.40 -2.28 -19.41
N GLU A 200 29.44 -2.06 -18.61
CA GLU A 200 29.94 -3.04 -17.63
C GLU A 200 29.13 -3.02 -16.32
N SER A 201 28.43 -1.90 -16.05
CA SER A 201 27.77 -1.65 -14.77
C SER A 201 26.57 -0.74 -14.91
N VAL A 202 25.60 -0.92 -14.01
CA VAL A 202 24.43 -0.04 -13.85
C VAL A 202 24.54 0.69 -12.52
N LEU A 203 24.53 2.03 -12.56
CA LEU A 203 24.52 2.88 -11.37
C LEU A 203 23.08 3.33 -11.10
N TRP A 204 22.48 2.74 -10.08
CA TRP A 204 21.12 3.04 -9.67
C TRP A 204 21.08 4.28 -8.77
N GLY A 205 20.11 5.16 -9.01
CA GLY A 205 19.85 6.35 -8.20
C GLY A 205 19.20 6.07 -6.84
N ASP A 206 19.23 4.85 -6.32
CA ASP A 206 18.54 4.55 -5.06
C ASP A 206 19.27 5.19 -3.86
N SER A 207 18.55 6.02 -3.11
CA SER A 207 18.98 6.63 -1.85
C SER A 207 18.93 5.62 -0.69
N THR A 208 19.45 5.98 0.49
CA THR A 208 19.27 5.16 1.72
C THR A 208 17.79 4.83 1.95
N THR A 209 16.93 5.83 1.80
CA THR A 209 15.47 5.72 1.97
C THR A 209 14.88 4.74 0.96
N ARG A 210 15.26 4.86 -0.32
CA ARG A 210 14.74 4.01 -1.38
C ARG A 210 15.19 2.56 -1.24
N LEU A 211 16.43 2.33 -0.80
CA LEU A 211 16.93 0.98 -0.52
C LEU A 211 16.21 0.33 0.67
N ALA A 212 15.89 1.09 1.72
CA ALA A 212 15.09 0.61 2.85
C ALA A 212 13.66 0.24 2.42
N GLN A 213 13.02 1.10 1.62
CA GLN A 213 11.71 0.84 1.01
C GLN A 213 11.73 -0.44 0.18
N LYS A 214 12.68 -0.56 -0.75
CA LYS A 214 12.85 -1.72 -1.63
C LYS A 214 13.06 -3.01 -0.85
N THR A 215 13.88 -2.95 0.21
CA THR A 215 14.13 -4.09 1.09
C THR A 215 12.83 -4.68 1.66
N LEU A 216 12.00 -3.84 2.28
CA LEU A 216 10.75 -4.31 2.89
C LEU A 216 9.70 -4.67 1.84
N ALA A 217 9.64 -3.93 0.73
CA ALA A 217 8.72 -4.23 -0.37
C ALA A 217 9.00 -5.62 -0.98
N GLU A 218 10.25 -5.90 -1.35
CA GLU A 218 10.63 -7.19 -1.92
C GLU A 218 10.46 -8.34 -0.93
N THR A 219 10.72 -8.10 0.36
CA THR A 219 10.44 -9.08 1.43
C THR A 219 8.94 -9.38 1.52
N ALA A 220 8.09 -8.34 1.58
CA ALA A 220 6.64 -8.48 1.67
C ALA A 220 6.03 -9.17 0.45
N LYS A 221 6.63 -8.97 -0.74
CA LYS A 221 6.26 -9.65 -1.99
C LYS A 221 6.79 -11.08 -2.06
N GLY A 222 7.52 -11.58 -1.06
CA GLY A 222 8.06 -12.94 -1.03
C GLY A 222 9.29 -13.15 -1.91
N ARG A 223 10.08 -12.09 -2.16
CA ARG A 223 11.35 -12.13 -2.91
C ARG A 223 12.58 -11.80 -2.04
N GLY A 224 12.49 -12.10 -0.74
CA GLY A 224 13.61 -11.94 0.20
C GLY A 224 14.91 -12.62 -0.25
N PHE A 225 14.80 -13.77 -0.93
CA PHE A 225 15.96 -14.50 -1.48
C PHE A 225 16.78 -13.69 -2.49
N SER A 226 16.15 -12.71 -3.16
CA SER A 226 16.80 -11.92 -4.21
C SER A 226 17.47 -10.64 -3.69
N LEU A 227 17.24 -10.28 -2.43
CA LEU A 227 17.75 -9.05 -1.82
C LEU A 227 19.27 -8.86 -1.94
N PRO A 228 20.13 -9.88 -1.75
CA PRO A 228 21.58 -9.70 -1.86
C PRO A 228 22.02 -9.03 -3.16
N TRP A 229 21.33 -9.28 -4.27
CA TRP A 229 21.65 -8.67 -5.58
C TRP A 229 20.90 -7.36 -5.86
N GLN A 230 19.87 -7.04 -5.08
CA GLN A 230 18.98 -5.92 -5.35
C GLN A 230 19.26 -4.68 -4.49
N VAL A 231 20.01 -4.82 -3.38
CA VAL A 231 20.28 -3.71 -2.44
C VAL A 231 21.77 -3.52 -2.11
N SER A 232 22.61 -4.47 -2.50
CA SER A 232 24.06 -4.44 -2.28
C SER A 232 24.83 -4.11 -3.57
N ASP A 233 26.00 -3.51 -3.43
CA ASP A 233 26.90 -3.29 -4.57
C ASP A 233 27.54 -4.64 -4.96
N GLY A 234 27.72 -4.89 -6.26
CA GLY A 234 28.45 -6.06 -6.73
C GLY A 234 27.84 -6.71 -7.96
N SER A 235 28.30 -7.92 -8.25
CA SER A 235 27.85 -8.70 -9.40
C SER A 235 26.41 -9.17 -9.23
N SER A 236 25.61 -8.97 -10.27
CA SER A 236 24.21 -9.38 -10.32
C SER A 236 24.04 -10.69 -11.10
N PRO A 237 22.88 -11.38 -10.98
CA PRO A 237 22.56 -12.56 -11.79
C PRO A 237 22.37 -12.30 -13.29
N PHE A 238 22.57 -11.06 -13.71
CA PHE A 238 22.42 -10.58 -15.08
C PHE A 238 23.76 -10.36 -15.79
N ASP A 239 24.89 -10.80 -15.22
CA ASP A 239 26.23 -10.60 -15.78
C ASP A 239 26.63 -9.11 -15.89
N LEU A 240 26.06 -8.29 -15.02
CA LEU A 240 26.37 -6.86 -14.85
C LEU A 240 26.63 -6.57 -13.39
N ASN A 241 27.44 -5.55 -13.10
CA ASN A 241 27.60 -5.05 -11.74
C ASN A 241 26.56 -3.96 -11.44
N PHE A 242 25.88 -4.07 -10.30
CA PHE A 242 24.98 -3.05 -9.80
C PHE A 242 25.67 -2.24 -8.71
N HIS A 243 25.52 -0.92 -8.78
CA HIS A 243 26.06 0.01 -7.79
C HIS A 243 25.00 1.02 -7.37
N TYR A 244 25.02 1.40 -6.10
CA TYR A 244 24.08 2.35 -5.51
C TYR A 244 24.83 3.51 -4.84
N PRO A 245 25.32 4.50 -5.63
CA PRO A 245 26.21 5.54 -5.11
C PRO A 245 25.55 6.44 -4.06
N LEU A 246 24.23 6.60 -4.12
CA LEU A 246 23.44 7.39 -3.16
C LEU A 246 23.05 6.62 -1.89
N ARG A 247 23.55 5.39 -1.68
CA ARG A 247 23.19 4.53 -0.54
C ARG A 247 23.34 5.18 0.83
N ASP A 248 24.27 6.11 1.01
CA ASP A 248 24.54 6.76 2.30
C ASP A 248 23.88 8.14 2.48
N VAL A 249 23.03 8.54 1.53
CA VAL A 249 22.31 9.81 1.49
C VAL A 249 20.80 9.55 1.54
N LEU A 250 20.09 10.22 2.45
CA LEU A 250 18.64 10.12 2.61
C LEU A 250 17.91 10.89 1.51
N LYS A 251 16.66 10.50 1.18
CA LYS A 251 15.83 11.21 0.19
C LYS A 251 15.64 12.68 0.56
N LYS A 252 15.36 13.00 1.84
CA LYS A 252 15.23 14.40 2.29
C LYS A 252 16.53 15.20 2.14
N GLU A 253 17.70 14.57 2.35
CA GLU A 253 18.99 15.22 2.09
C GLU A 253 19.15 15.53 0.59
N LEU A 254 18.71 14.65 -0.32
CA LEU A 254 18.74 14.90 -1.77
C LEU A 254 17.77 16.00 -2.19
N VAL A 255 16.56 16.06 -1.61
CA VAL A 255 15.61 17.15 -1.86
C VAL A 255 16.22 18.50 -1.46
N SER A 256 16.79 18.57 -0.26
CA SER A 256 17.52 19.77 0.18
C SER A 256 18.67 20.10 -0.77
N TYR A 257 19.42 19.10 -1.25
CA TYR A 257 20.54 19.32 -2.18
C TYR A 257 20.08 19.94 -3.49
N ILE A 258 19.00 19.44 -4.11
CA ILE A 258 18.48 20.00 -5.37
C ILE A 258 18.04 21.46 -5.20
N ASN A 259 17.33 21.76 -4.10
CA ASN A 259 16.85 23.11 -3.83
C ASN A 259 17.97 24.13 -3.59
N MET A 260 19.20 23.65 -3.36
CA MET A 260 20.35 24.47 -2.99
C MET A 260 21.44 24.51 -4.07
N ALA A 261 21.76 23.37 -4.69
CA ALA A 261 23.00 23.19 -5.46
C ALA A 261 23.07 24.04 -6.73
N ASP A 262 22.01 24.05 -7.54
CA ASP A 262 21.96 24.77 -8.82
C ASP A 262 20.50 25.09 -9.20
N PRO A 263 20.15 26.35 -9.54
CA PRO A 263 18.82 26.72 -10.00
C PRO A 263 18.31 25.89 -11.19
N GLY A 264 19.20 25.43 -12.07
CA GLY A 264 18.85 24.60 -13.23
C GLY A 264 18.46 23.17 -12.86
N LEU A 265 18.95 22.65 -11.73
CA LEU A 265 18.75 21.25 -11.33
C LEU A 265 17.28 20.97 -10.96
N SER A 266 16.63 21.91 -10.28
CA SER A 266 15.20 21.82 -9.94
C SER A 266 14.31 21.73 -11.18
N SER A 267 14.73 22.32 -12.31
CA SER A 267 13.96 22.30 -13.56
C SER A 267 13.98 20.94 -14.28
N LEU A 268 14.94 20.08 -13.95
CA LEU A 268 15.05 18.70 -14.45
C LEU A 268 14.33 17.68 -13.56
N VAL A 269 13.86 18.10 -12.37
CA VAL A 269 13.13 17.20 -11.48
C VAL A 269 11.67 17.18 -11.86
N HIS A 270 11.20 15.98 -12.15
CA HIS A 270 9.79 15.67 -12.23
C HIS A 270 9.53 14.56 -11.23
N GLU A 271 9.00 14.94 -10.06
CA GLU A 271 8.40 13.94 -9.18
C GLU A 271 7.08 13.52 -9.81
N THR A 272 7.11 12.41 -10.53
CA THR A 272 5.91 11.66 -10.84
C THR A 272 5.25 11.36 -9.50
N SER A 273 4.10 11.97 -9.25
CA SER A 273 3.28 11.76 -8.06
C SER A 273 2.63 10.37 -8.11
N SER A 274 3.46 9.33 -8.15
CA SER A 274 3.12 7.99 -7.69
C SER A 274 3.47 7.94 -6.20
N GLY A 275 2.58 8.52 -5.38
CA GLY A 275 2.46 8.24 -3.96
C GLY A 275 3.43 8.94 -2.98
N ALA A 276 3.30 10.27 -2.78
CA ALA A 276 3.87 10.91 -1.58
C ALA A 276 3.12 12.16 -1.06
N THR A 277 2.29 12.85 -1.86
CA THR A 277 1.48 13.99 -1.36
C THR A 277 0.03 14.01 -1.80
N GLN A 278 -0.41 13.02 -2.59
CA GLN A 278 -1.83 12.71 -2.79
C GLN A 278 -2.00 11.22 -2.56
N ALA A 279 -2.57 10.84 -1.41
CA ALA A 279 -3.10 9.50 -1.26
C ALA A 279 -4.14 9.32 -2.36
N SER A 280 -3.88 8.39 -3.29
CA SER A 280 -4.91 7.95 -4.22
C SER A 280 -6.15 7.64 -3.39
N THR A 281 -7.29 8.20 -3.79
CA THR A 281 -8.60 8.14 -3.13
C THR A 281 -9.18 6.72 -3.00
N SER A 282 -8.39 5.70 -3.31
CA SER A 282 -8.76 4.29 -3.33
C SER A 282 -7.61 3.43 -2.80
N SER A 283 -7.84 2.74 -1.67
CA SER A 283 -6.93 1.71 -1.16
C SER A 283 -6.76 0.52 -2.12
N LYS A 284 -7.64 0.38 -3.14
CA LYS A 284 -7.50 -0.61 -4.21
C LYS A 284 -6.33 -0.31 -5.16
N ASN A 285 -5.90 0.95 -5.24
CA ASN A 285 -4.79 1.39 -6.08
C ASN A 285 -3.47 1.61 -5.31
N THR A 286 -3.50 1.56 -3.97
CA THR A 286 -2.29 1.62 -3.16
C THR A 286 -1.51 0.31 -3.29
N THR A 287 -0.26 0.42 -3.70
CA THR A 287 0.63 -0.71 -3.88
C THR A 287 1.45 -0.99 -2.61
N ILE A 288 2.03 -2.19 -2.50
CA ILE A 288 3.02 -2.48 -1.44
C ILE A 288 4.15 -1.43 -1.48
N ASP A 289 4.59 -1.03 -2.68
CA ASP A 289 5.63 -0.02 -2.84
C ASP A 289 5.20 1.36 -2.34
N ASP A 290 3.93 1.76 -2.56
CA ASP A 290 3.38 3.02 -2.02
C ASP A 290 3.33 3.01 -0.49
N LEU A 291 2.89 1.89 0.11
CA LEU A 291 2.85 1.73 1.56
C LEU A 291 4.25 1.81 2.18
N MET A 292 5.24 1.14 1.57
CA MET A 292 6.63 1.22 2.03
C MET A 292 7.19 2.64 1.85
N THR A 293 6.82 3.33 0.77
CA THR A 293 7.22 4.71 0.53
C THR A 293 6.71 5.63 1.64
N GLN A 294 5.41 5.62 1.90
CA GLN A 294 4.77 6.40 2.96
C GLN A 294 5.34 6.09 4.35
N TYR A 295 5.54 4.80 4.66
CA TYR A 295 6.13 4.38 5.93
C TYR A 295 7.52 4.99 6.14
N PHE A 296 8.43 4.84 5.17
CA PHE A 296 9.79 5.34 5.34
C PHE A 296 9.89 6.87 5.25
N GLU A 297 9.02 7.54 4.50
CA GLU A 297 8.96 9.01 4.48
C GLU A 297 8.53 9.59 5.84
N SER A 298 7.57 8.93 6.50
CA SER A 298 7.13 9.26 7.87
C SER A 298 8.18 8.92 8.92
N VAL A 299 8.76 7.71 8.86
CA VAL A 299 9.79 7.26 9.81
C VAL A 299 11.06 8.10 9.69
N GLU A 300 11.47 8.49 8.48
CA GLU A 300 12.66 9.32 8.25
C GLU A 300 12.55 10.70 8.92
N GLU A 301 11.35 11.25 9.06
CA GLU A 301 11.12 12.53 9.73
C GLU A 301 11.56 12.50 11.19
N ASN A 302 11.11 11.49 11.92
CA ASN A 302 11.30 11.40 13.36
C ASN A 302 12.51 10.54 13.76
N PHE A 303 12.83 9.52 12.95
CA PHE A 303 13.79 8.47 13.28
C PHE A 303 14.66 8.07 12.07
N PRO A 304 15.49 8.99 11.53
CA PRO A 304 16.35 8.72 10.37
C PRO A 304 17.35 7.57 10.59
N SER A 305 17.71 7.27 11.85
CA SER A 305 18.57 6.15 12.20
C SER A 305 17.94 4.79 11.88
N ILE A 306 16.60 4.67 11.91
CA ILE A 306 15.89 3.44 11.56
C ILE A 306 16.13 3.12 10.08
N VAL A 307 15.96 4.10 9.20
CA VAL A 307 16.19 3.95 7.75
C VAL A 307 17.61 3.45 7.48
N ALA A 308 18.60 4.08 8.10
CA ALA A 308 20.00 3.70 7.95
C ALA A 308 20.30 2.30 8.53
N ASN A 309 19.65 1.91 9.63
CA ASN A 309 19.83 0.59 10.25
C ASN A 309 19.25 -0.53 9.37
N VAL A 310 18.12 -0.32 8.69
CA VAL A 310 17.57 -1.30 7.74
C VAL A 310 18.60 -1.60 6.65
N VAL A 311 19.10 -0.57 5.95
CA VAL A 311 20.09 -0.73 4.87
C VAL A 311 21.39 -1.37 5.36
N ARG A 312 21.87 -1.01 6.55
CA ARG A 312 23.10 -1.57 7.13
C ARG A 312 22.94 -3.02 7.58
N THR A 313 21.72 -3.44 7.90
CA THR A 313 21.41 -4.82 8.26
C THR A 313 21.32 -5.67 7.00
N THR A 314 20.66 -5.16 5.96
CA THR A 314 20.44 -5.92 4.71
C THR A 314 21.66 -5.96 3.81
N SER A 315 22.61 -5.03 3.97
CA SER A 315 23.92 -5.13 3.30
C SER A 315 24.76 -6.31 3.76
N LYS A 316 24.40 -6.97 4.86
CA LYS A 316 25.05 -8.20 5.34
C LYS A 316 24.46 -9.47 4.73
N LEU A 317 23.40 -9.34 3.94
CA LEU A 317 22.81 -10.48 3.25
C LEU A 317 23.76 -10.90 2.11
N GLU A 318 24.12 -12.18 2.11
CA GLU A 318 24.96 -12.77 1.09
C GLU A 318 24.15 -13.78 0.27
N ALA A 319 24.43 -13.81 -1.04
CA ALA A 319 23.95 -14.89 -1.89
C ALA A 319 24.74 -16.17 -1.60
N ARG A 320 24.10 -17.33 -1.78
CA ARG A 320 24.84 -18.60 -1.73
C ARG A 320 25.90 -18.64 -2.85
N PRO A 321 27.07 -19.27 -2.61
CA PRO A 321 28.13 -19.35 -3.62
C PRO A 321 27.69 -19.98 -4.95
N ASP A 322 26.76 -20.94 -4.88
CA ASP A 322 26.22 -21.69 -6.02
C ASP A 322 24.93 -21.07 -6.61
N ALA A 323 24.43 -19.97 -6.04
CA ALA A 323 23.13 -19.42 -6.41
C ALA A 323 23.01 -19.02 -7.88
N LEU A 324 24.12 -18.68 -8.57
CA LEU A 324 24.08 -18.33 -10.00
C LEU A 324 23.81 -19.54 -10.90
N SER A 325 24.02 -20.76 -10.41
CA SER A 325 23.70 -22.01 -11.11
C SER A 325 22.24 -22.45 -10.93
N ASP A 326 21.50 -21.82 -10.00
CA ASP A 326 20.09 -22.13 -9.79
C ASP A 326 19.24 -21.75 -11.01
N PRO A 327 18.15 -22.50 -11.28
CA PRO A 327 17.16 -22.14 -12.28
C PRO A 327 16.62 -20.72 -12.08
N LYS A 328 16.55 -19.93 -13.16
CA LYS A 328 16.11 -18.53 -13.11
C LYS A 328 14.60 -18.40 -13.27
N CYS A 329 14.01 -17.43 -12.58
CA CYS A 329 12.60 -17.10 -12.72
C CYS A 329 12.29 -16.46 -14.10
N ASN A 330 11.31 -16.95 -14.83
CA ASN A 330 10.94 -16.45 -16.17
C ASN A 330 10.42 -15.00 -16.20
N LEU A 331 9.94 -14.46 -15.07
CA LEU A 331 9.54 -13.04 -14.99
C LEU A 331 10.69 -12.12 -14.54
N CYS A 332 11.33 -12.37 -13.39
CA CYS A 332 12.35 -11.46 -12.84
C CYS A 332 13.81 -11.85 -13.15
N SER A 333 14.04 -13.00 -13.78
CA SER A 333 15.36 -13.64 -14.02
C SER A 333 16.22 -13.88 -12.78
N MET A 334 15.66 -13.75 -11.58
CA MET A 334 16.41 -14.04 -10.36
C MET A 334 16.57 -15.56 -10.20
N PRO A 335 17.76 -16.04 -9.79
CA PRO A 335 17.98 -17.46 -9.51
C PRO A 335 17.14 -17.91 -8.31
N VAL A 336 16.38 -18.99 -8.46
CA VAL A 336 15.47 -19.52 -7.45
C VAL A 336 16.12 -20.73 -6.76
N PRO A 337 16.44 -20.64 -5.45
CA PRO A 337 17.15 -21.70 -4.74
C PRO A 337 16.54 -23.09 -4.92
N GLY A 338 17.30 -23.99 -5.56
CA GLY A 338 16.90 -25.38 -5.80
C GLY A 338 15.72 -25.54 -6.77
N GLY A 339 15.42 -24.55 -7.61
CA GLY A 339 14.30 -24.63 -8.56
C GLY A 339 12.92 -24.70 -7.91
N ARG A 340 12.80 -24.19 -6.67
CA ARG A 340 11.56 -24.13 -5.89
C ARG A 340 10.57 -23.10 -6.43
N PHE A 341 10.06 -23.35 -7.62
CA PHE A 341 9.10 -22.50 -8.31
C PHE A 341 7.68 -22.64 -7.77
N GLY A 342 6.86 -21.62 -8.04
CA GLY A 342 5.45 -21.61 -7.68
C GLY A 342 5.19 -21.38 -6.18
N ILE A 343 3.94 -21.63 -5.79
CA ILE A 343 3.45 -21.38 -4.43
C ILE A 343 3.91 -22.49 -3.46
N HIS A 344 4.06 -23.72 -3.95
CA HIS A 344 4.37 -24.91 -3.15
C HIS A 344 5.87 -25.24 -3.08
N GLY A 345 6.70 -24.63 -3.94
CA GLY A 345 8.14 -24.88 -3.91
C GLY A 345 8.79 -24.47 -2.58
N TRP A 346 8.26 -23.45 -1.91
CA TRP A 346 8.73 -23.01 -0.60
C TRP A 346 7.84 -23.64 0.46
N GLY A 347 8.22 -24.84 0.94
CA GLY A 347 7.48 -25.71 1.87
C GLY A 347 7.12 -25.10 3.23
N GLY A 348 6.30 -24.06 3.22
CA GLY A 348 5.61 -23.52 4.38
C GLY A 348 4.22 -24.13 4.59
N ASP A 349 3.76 -24.97 3.67
CA ASP A 349 2.61 -25.85 3.86
C ASP A 349 3.13 -27.16 4.49
N GLN A 350 2.65 -27.51 5.69
CA GLN A 350 2.82 -28.86 6.29
C GLN A 350 1.99 -29.91 5.52
N GLN A 351 2.24 -30.03 4.23
CA GLN A 351 1.97 -31.25 3.48
C GLN A 351 3.30 -31.70 2.93
N ASP A 352 4.05 -32.40 3.77
CA ASP A 352 5.14 -33.24 3.29
C ASP A 352 4.54 -34.27 2.34
N GLY A 353 5.14 -34.37 1.15
CA GLY A 353 5.08 -35.54 0.29
C GLY A 353 3.73 -35.81 -0.35
N ASP A 354 3.52 -35.22 -1.52
CA ASP A 354 3.07 -36.05 -2.64
C ASP A 354 3.76 -35.57 -3.91
N ASP A 355 4.67 -36.41 -4.40
CA ASP A 355 5.22 -36.36 -5.76
C ASP A 355 4.05 -36.49 -6.75
N PHE A 356 3.38 -35.37 -7.04
CA PHE A 356 2.52 -35.28 -8.21
C PHE A 356 3.27 -34.60 -9.34
N GLU A 357 3.89 -35.45 -10.16
CA GLU A 357 4.04 -35.25 -11.60
C GLU A 357 2.66 -34.91 -12.19
N SER A 358 2.22 -33.66 -12.09
CA SER A 358 1.17 -33.13 -12.96
C SER A 358 1.84 -32.33 -14.06
N THR A 359 1.74 -32.86 -15.28
CA THR A 359 2.11 -32.29 -16.58
C THR A 359 1.37 -30.97 -16.88
N HIS A 360 1.64 -29.94 -16.08
CA HIS A 360 1.26 -28.55 -16.37
C HIS A 360 2.53 -27.80 -16.72
N ALA A 361 2.54 -27.14 -17.89
CA ALA A 361 3.67 -26.36 -18.39
C ALA A 361 4.24 -25.47 -17.28
N ARG A 362 5.36 -25.91 -16.67
CA ARG A 362 5.99 -25.21 -15.55
C ARG A 362 6.48 -23.87 -16.09
N ARG A 363 5.81 -22.79 -15.70
CA ARG A 363 6.22 -21.44 -16.09
C ARG A 363 7.49 -20.95 -15.37
N ASP A 364 8.16 -21.80 -14.58
CA ASP A 364 9.40 -21.52 -13.83
C ASP A 364 9.43 -20.10 -13.23
N ILE A 365 8.43 -19.82 -12.37
CA ILE A 365 8.23 -18.51 -11.75
C ILE A 365 8.52 -18.60 -10.25
N CYS A 366 9.27 -17.64 -9.69
CA CYS A 366 9.49 -17.57 -8.25
C CYS A 366 8.19 -17.24 -7.49
N TYR A 367 8.12 -17.61 -6.22
CA TYR A 367 6.95 -17.39 -5.35
C TYR A 367 6.35 -15.99 -5.49
N GLY A 368 7.18 -14.95 -5.37
CA GLY A 368 6.69 -13.57 -5.44
C GLY A 368 6.13 -13.19 -6.81
N CYS A 369 6.79 -13.59 -7.89
CA CYS A 369 6.29 -13.36 -9.25
C CYS A 369 5.02 -14.18 -9.56
N THR A 370 4.85 -15.37 -8.96
CA THR A 370 3.61 -16.15 -9.06
C THR A 370 2.42 -15.43 -8.44
N ARG A 371 2.63 -14.65 -7.37
CA ARG A 371 1.58 -13.84 -6.75
C ARG A 371 1.21 -12.60 -7.56
N SER A 372 2.12 -12.10 -8.39
CA SER A 372 1.88 -10.94 -9.25
C SER A 372 1.21 -11.31 -10.57
N LEU A 373 1.22 -12.56 -11.01
CA LEU A 373 0.59 -13.01 -12.25
C LEU A 373 -0.77 -13.66 -12.01
N PRO A 374 -1.74 -13.54 -12.94
CA PRO A 374 -3.02 -14.24 -12.84
C PRO A 374 -2.81 -15.76 -12.89
N LYS A 375 -3.64 -16.50 -12.13
CA LYS A 375 -3.70 -17.97 -12.24
C LYS A 375 -4.14 -18.31 -13.66
N ALA A 376 -3.44 -19.22 -14.32
CA ALA A 376 -3.88 -19.74 -15.61
C ALA A 376 -5.24 -20.41 -15.43
N THR A 377 -6.31 -19.79 -15.93
CA THR A 377 -7.64 -20.40 -16.00
C THR A 377 -7.62 -21.46 -17.08
N MET A 378 -7.83 -22.72 -16.69
CA MET A 378 -8.09 -23.80 -17.64
C MET A 378 -9.41 -23.51 -18.37
N ASN A 379 -9.33 -23.28 -19.68
CA ASN A 379 -10.46 -23.48 -20.56
C ASN A 379 -10.65 -24.99 -20.73
N SER A 380 -11.46 -25.60 -19.88
CA SER A 380 -12.14 -26.86 -20.21
C SER A 380 -13.63 -26.63 -20.09
N CYS A 381 -14.22 -26.23 -21.22
CA CYS A 381 -15.64 -26.33 -21.45
C CYS A 381 -15.98 -27.82 -21.51
N SER A 382 -16.55 -28.38 -20.45
CA SER A 382 -17.40 -29.56 -20.54
C SER A 382 -18.48 -29.46 -19.48
N MET A 383 -19.71 -29.22 -19.94
CA MET A 383 -20.92 -29.51 -19.20
C MET A 383 -20.81 -30.91 -18.59
N PHE A 384 -20.91 -31.05 -17.27
CA PHE A 384 -21.59 -32.20 -16.66
C PHE A 384 -22.06 -31.82 -15.26
N ASN A 385 -23.38 -31.73 -15.13
CA ASN A 385 -24.11 -31.86 -13.87
C ASN A 385 -23.67 -33.15 -13.17
N THR A 386 -23.21 -33.10 -11.93
CA THR A 386 -23.67 -34.04 -10.90
C THR A 386 -23.40 -33.50 -9.49
N THR A 387 -24.47 -33.47 -8.71
CA THR A 387 -24.56 -33.45 -7.24
C THR A 387 -23.57 -34.43 -6.59
N ILE A 388 -22.95 -34.09 -5.45
CA ILE A 388 -22.74 -35.02 -4.29
C ILE A 388 -22.29 -34.26 -3.04
N ALA A 389 -22.80 -34.76 -1.93
CA ALA A 389 -22.81 -34.29 -0.55
C ALA A 389 -21.46 -34.06 0.14
N MET A 390 -21.46 -33.09 1.05
CA MET A 390 -20.53 -32.97 2.18
C MET A 390 -20.61 -34.21 3.10
N LYS A 391 -19.47 -34.72 3.53
CA LYS A 391 -19.34 -35.48 4.79
C LYS A 391 -18.17 -34.92 5.61
N LEU A 392 -18.52 -34.49 6.82
CA LEU A 392 -17.66 -34.06 7.92
C LEU A 392 -16.83 -35.21 8.52
N SER A 393 -15.88 -34.83 9.40
CA SER A 393 -15.08 -35.60 10.42
C SER A 393 -13.58 -35.63 10.03
N ASN A 394 -12.58 -35.19 10.79
CA ASN A 394 -12.42 -34.90 12.22
C ASN A 394 -11.34 -33.82 12.45
N LEU A 395 -11.53 -32.97 13.47
CA LEU A 395 -10.53 -32.01 13.97
C LEU A 395 -9.44 -32.71 14.80
N ILE A 396 -8.17 -32.36 14.55
CA ILE A 396 -7.10 -32.40 15.56
C ILE A 396 -6.53 -30.98 15.65
N VAL A 397 -6.54 -30.43 16.86
CA VAL A 397 -6.11 -29.07 17.21
C VAL A 397 -4.61 -29.08 17.54
N CYS A 398 -3.82 -28.19 16.92
CA CYS A 398 -2.52 -27.76 17.43
C CYS A 398 -2.28 -26.28 17.07
N PRO A 399 -1.66 -25.46 17.95
CA PRO A 399 -1.85 -24.01 17.97
C PRO A 399 -0.90 -23.29 17.00
N LEU A 400 -1.46 -22.49 16.08
CA LEU A 400 -0.71 -21.56 15.23
C LEU A 400 -0.34 -20.29 16.02
N LEU A 401 0.94 -19.91 15.97
CA LEU A 401 1.40 -18.56 16.30
C LEU A 401 0.90 -17.57 15.24
N SER A 402 -0.20 -16.89 15.56
CA SER A 402 -0.84 -15.85 14.72
C SER A 402 0.01 -14.58 14.61
N ALA A 403 0.65 -14.36 13.47
CA ALA A 403 1.06 -13.02 13.05
C ALA A 403 -0.18 -12.22 12.63
N SER A 404 -0.62 -11.29 13.48
CA SER A 404 -1.79 -10.43 13.23
C SER A 404 -1.58 -9.54 12.00
N LYS A 405 -2.32 -9.81 10.92
CA LYS A 405 -2.56 -8.84 9.85
C LYS A 405 -3.45 -7.75 10.44
N CYS A 406 -2.95 -6.52 10.59
CA CYS A 406 -3.78 -5.39 11.01
C CYS A 406 -4.68 -4.98 9.84
N LEU A 407 -5.82 -5.66 9.66
CA LEU A 407 -6.91 -5.21 8.80
C LEU A 407 -7.67 -4.13 9.58
N ALA A 408 -7.52 -2.86 9.21
CA ALA A 408 -8.13 -1.76 9.97
C ALA A 408 -9.65 -1.59 9.67
N HIS A 409 -10.14 -2.18 8.57
CA HIS A 409 -11.53 -2.09 8.12
C HIS A 409 -12.38 -3.24 8.68
N TRP A 410 -13.66 -3.00 8.93
CA TRP A 410 -14.58 -4.02 9.46
C TRP A 410 -15.89 -4.08 8.67
N ASN A 411 -16.45 -5.29 8.60
CA ASN A 411 -17.85 -5.50 8.25
C ASN A 411 -18.55 -6.05 9.48
N TYR A 412 -19.73 -5.51 9.80
CA TYR A 412 -20.65 -6.20 10.70
C TYR A 412 -21.15 -7.45 10.00
N ASP A 413 -20.85 -8.61 10.55
CA ASP A 413 -21.14 -9.89 9.90
C ASP A 413 -22.04 -10.79 10.73
N ARG A 414 -22.19 -10.55 12.04
CA ARG A 414 -23.14 -11.29 12.89
C ARG A 414 -23.84 -10.35 13.88
N ILE A 415 -25.06 -10.73 14.25
CA ILE A 415 -25.81 -10.09 15.35
C ILE A 415 -25.54 -10.83 16.66
N ILE A 416 -25.70 -10.11 17.77
CA ILE A 416 -25.66 -10.65 19.12
C ILE A 416 -27.05 -10.47 19.73
N VAL A 417 -27.55 -11.48 20.43
CA VAL A 417 -28.80 -11.42 21.19
C VAL A 417 -28.56 -12.04 22.55
N ASN A 418 -28.84 -11.29 23.62
CA ASN A 418 -28.67 -11.68 25.02
C ASN A 418 -27.30 -12.29 25.34
N GLY A 419 -26.24 -11.72 24.75
CA GLY A 419 -24.85 -12.12 24.95
C GLY A 419 -24.34 -13.20 23.99
N GLU A 420 -25.19 -13.78 23.15
CA GLU A 420 -24.83 -14.85 22.22
C GLU A 420 -24.77 -14.35 20.77
N ILE A 421 -23.72 -14.74 20.04
CA ILE A 421 -23.63 -14.52 18.60
C ILE A 421 -24.61 -15.47 17.89
N ILE A 422 -25.52 -14.91 17.09
CA ILE A 422 -26.57 -15.68 16.45
C ILE A 422 -26.22 -15.96 14.98
N GLY A 423 -26.31 -17.25 14.61
CA GLY A 423 -26.18 -17.71 13.23
C GLY A 423 -24.77 -17.64 12.66
N SER A 424 -24.66 -18.05 11.39
CA SER A 424 -23.45 -17.95 10.59
C SER A 424 -23.24 -16.50 10.08
N PRO A 425 -22.02 -16.13 9.66
CA PRO A 425 -21.77 -14.79 9.12
C PRO A 425 -22.71 -14.46 7.96
N TYR A 426 -23.37 -13.30 8.04
CA TYR A 426 -24.36 -12.78 7.09
C TYR A 426 -25.68 -13.57 7.01
N GLU A 427 -25.99 -14.40 8.00
CA GLU A 427 -27.27 -15.12 8.02
C GLU A 427 -28.46 -14.19 8.26
N TYR A 428 -28.30 -13.24 9.20
CA TYR A 428 -29.32 -12.25 9.57
C TYR A 428 -28.91 -10.81 9.22
N ILE A 429 -27.70 -10.64 8.68
CA ILE A 429 -27.17 -9.35 8.19
C ILE A 429 -27.02 -9.44 6.69
N ARG A 430 -27.55 -8.44 5.98
CA ARG A 430 -27.44 -8.37 4.53
C ARG A 430 -25.97 -8.24 4.11
N LYS A 431 -25.50 -9.21 3.33
CA LYS A 431 -24.12 -9.26 2.85
C LYS A 431 -23.89 -8.18 1.79
N THR A 432 -22.91 -7.32 2.04
CA THR A 432 -22.50 -6.26 1.11
C THR A 432 -21.56 -6.79 0.04
N ASN A 433 -21.53 -6.14 -1.13
CA ASN A 433 -20.60 -6.48 -2.23
C ASN A 433 -19.43 -5.49 -2.37
N ASN A 434 -19.35 -4.49 -1.49
CA ASN A 434 -18.35 -3.43 -1.48
C ASN A 434 -16.93 -3.88 -1.04
N SER A 435 -16.71 -5.17 -0.76
CA SER A 435 -15.40 -5.72 -0.36
C SER A 435 -14.75 -5.01 0.84
N ASN A 436 -15.55 -4.63 1.86
CA ASN A 436 -15.09 -3.90 3.05
C ASN A 436 -14.55 -2.49 2.76
N TYR A 437 -15.00 -1.86 1.66
CA TYR A 437 -14.68 -0.48 1.30
C TYR A 437 -15.65 0.50 1.98
N PRO A 438 -15.18 1.58 2.63
CA PRO A 438 -16.07 2.52 3.31
C PRO A 438 -16.92 3.33 2.34
N LEU A 439 -18.12 3.73 2.77
CA LEU A 439 -18.94 4.70 2.07
C LEU A 439 -18.48 6.12 2.41
N GLN A 440 -18.22 6.93 1.38
CA GLN A 440 -17.69 8.29 1.52
C GLN A 440 -18.60 9.36 0.90
N ASP A 441 -19.74 8.96 0.33
CA ASP A 441 -20.75 9.87 -0.20
C ASP A 441 -22.01 9.75 0.64
N VAL A 442 -22.27 10.75 1.50
CA VAL A 442 -23.48 10.79 2.35
C VAL A 442 -24.78 10.89 1.56
N ASN A 443 -24.72 11.31 0.29
CA ASN A 443 -25.89 11.41 -0.58
C ASN A 443 -26.15 10.11 -1.35
N SER A 444 -25.28 9.11 -1.22
CA SER A 444 -25.45 7.81 -1.88
C SER A 444 -26.63 7.04 -1.31
N ILE A 445 -27.41 6.39 -2.19
CA ILE A 445 -28.47 5.46 -1.78
C ILE A 445 -27.94 4.32 -0.88
N TYR A 446 -26.66 3.98 -1.03
CA TYR A 446 -26.00 2.96 -0.23
C TYR A 446 -25.84 3.35 1.25
N MET A 447 -26.08 4.61 1.64
CA MET A 447 -26.09 5.00 3.05
C MET A 447 -27.16 4.30 3.89
N ARG A 448 -28.15 3.67 3.27
CA ARG A 448 -29.17 2.84 3.96
C ARG A 448 -28.55 1.56 4.52
N CYS A 449 -28.23 0.60 3.65
CA CYS A 449 -27.78 -0.73 4.03
C CYS A 449 -26.46 -1.16 3.38
N ASN A 450 -25.78 -0.24 2.71
CA ASN A 450 -24.56 -0.44 1.94
C ASN A 450 -24.80 -1.13 0.57
N SER A 451 -23.79 -1.10 -0.29
CA SER A 451 -23.90 -1.55 -1.68
C SER A 451 -24.12 -3.06 -1.78
N GLY A 452 -25.12 -3.45 -2.58
CA GLY A 452 -25.51 -4.84 -2.80
C GLY A 452 -26.41 -5.42 -1.70
N ALA A 453 -26.80 -4.61 -0.71
CA ALA A 453 -27.61 -5.00 0.45
C ALA A 453 -28.99 -4.31 0.48
N GLU A 454 -29.49 -3.90 -0.69
CA GLU A 454 -30.77 -3.21 -0.85
C GLU A 454 -31.96 -4.15 -0.64
N SER A 455 -31.82 -5.45 -0.93
CA SER A 455 -32.88 -6.44 -0.77
C SER A 455 -32.39 -7.68 0.00
N GLY A 456 -33.11 -8.01 1.07
CA GLY A 456 -32.90 -9.25 1.81
C GLY A 456 -33.34 -10.49 1.05
N VAL A 457 -34.39 -10.36 0.22
CA VAL A 457 -34.89 -11.44 -0.64
C VAL A 457 -33.82 -11.88 -1.64
N ALA A 458 -33.20 -10.94 -2.35
CA ALA A 458 -32.16 -11.23 -3.33
C ALA A 458 -30.92 -11.90 -2.70
N LEU A 459 -30.66 -11.60 -1.43
CA LEU A 459 -29.54 -12.14 -0.66
C LEU A 459 -29.89 -13.39 0.14
N THR A 460 -31.14 -13.86 0.11
CA THR A 460 -31.65 -14.93 0.99
C THR A 460 -31.35 -14.70 2.48
N THR A 461 -31.29 -13.42 2.90
CA THR A 461 -31.03 -13.04 4.29
C THR A 461 -32.25 -13.33 5.14
N LYS A 462 -32.05 -14.03 6.26
CA LYS A 462 -33.12 -14.40 7.19
C LYS A 462 -33.46 -13.23 8.12
N THR A 463 -34.66 -13.26 8.67
CA THR A 463 -35.10 -12.35 9.74
C THR A 463 -35.03 -13.07 11.08
N TYR A 464 -34.42 -12.46 12.10
CA TYR A 464 -34.35 -13.02 13.45
C TYR A 464 -35.40 -12.40 14.38
N THR A 465 -36.09 -13.23 15.17
CA THR A 465 -37.09 -12.73 16.12
C THR A 465 -36.43 -12.33 17.44
N VAL A 466 -36.75 -11.12 17.94
CA VAL A 466 -36.25 -10.56 19.21
C VAL A 466 -37.40 -9.95 20.00
N ALA A 467 -37.30 -9.90 21.32
CA ALA A 467 -38.26 -9.19 22.16
C ALA A 467 -37.82 -7.74 22.39
N ALA A 468 -38.77 -6.81 22.48
CA ALA A 468 -38.47 -5.47 22.96
C ALA A 468 -37.83 -5.54 24.37
N GLY A 469 -36.73 -4.82 24.58
CA GLY A 469 -35.94 -4.89 25.82
C GLY A 469 -34.76 -5.86 25.79
N ASP A 470 -34.65 -6.72 24.77
CA ASP A 470 -33.50 -7.63 24.61
C ASP A 470 -32.18 -6.87 24.51
N MET A 471 -31.10 -7.51 24.97
CA MET A 471 -29.75 -7.03 24.72
C MET A 471 -29.33 -7.44 23.32
N LEU A 472 -29.16 -6.49 22.43
CA LEU A 472 -28.69 -6.74 21.07
C LEU A 472 -27.24 -6.29 20.91
N GLY A 473 -26.61 -6.69 19.82
CA GLY A 473 -25.26 -6.23 19.49
C GLY A 473 -24.86 -6.60 18.08
N PHE A 474 -23.69 -6.12 17.69
CA PHE A 474 -23.06 -6.50 16.43
C PHE A 474 -21.65 -7.03 16.68
N ALA A 475 -21.27 -8.03 15.90
CA ALA A 475 -19.92 -8.57 15.86
C ALA A 475 -19.26 -8.29 14.52
N VAL A 476 -17.94 -8.14 14.56
CA VAL A 476 -17.07 -8.09 13.39
C VAL A 476 -16.08 -9.25 13.46
N LYS A 477 -15.52 -9.63 12.31
CA LYS A 477 -14.54 -10.73 12.22
C LYS A 477 -13.24 -10.47 13.00
N ASP A 478 -12.64 -9.29 12.81
CA ASP A 478 -11.28 -9.00 13.30
C ASP A 478 -11.29 -8.04 14.48
N THR A 479 -11.39 -6.74 14.25
CA THR A 479 -11.56 -5.67 15.26
C THR A 479 -12.11 -4.41 14.58
N PHE A 480 -12.73 -3.51 15.33
CA PHE A 480 -12.90 -2.12 14.89
C PHE A 480 -11.52 -1.45 14.80
N GLY A 481 -10.96 -1.39 13.59
CA GLY A 481 -9.56 -1.02 13.38
C GLY A 481 -9.31 0.46 13.13
N HIS A 482 -10.35 1.30 13.14
CA HIS A 482 -10.22 2.75 13.11
C HIS A 482 -10.87 3.44 14.31
N PRO A 483 -10.35 4.61 14.72
CA PRO A 483 -11.00 5.45 15.72
C PRO A 483 -12.35 5.97 15.21
N GLY A 484 -13.37 5.94 16.06
CA GLY A 484 -14.65 6.58 15.78
C GLY A 484 -15.84 5.95 16.50
N PRO A 485 -17.02 6.58 16.40
CA PRO A 485 -18.21 6.11 17.08
C PRO A 485 -18.82 4.88 16.40
N GLN A 486 -19.72 4.21 17.12
CA GLN A 486 -20.67 3.24 16.58
C GLN A 486 -22.09 3.69 16.90
N GLN A 487 -22.97 3.68 15.91
CA GLN A 487 -24.33 4.17 16.03
C GLN A 487 -25.29 3.10 15.50
N ILE A 488 -26.46 3.00 16.15
CA ILE A 488 -27.51 2.07 15.73
C ILE A 488 -28.77 2.84 15.41
N TYR A 489 -29.34 2.51 14.26
CA TYR A 489 -30.58 3.05 13.77
C TYR A 489 -31.61 1.94 13.55
N LEU A 490 -32.85 2.22 13.88
CA LEU A 490 -33.98 1.33 13.70
C LEU A 490 -34.96 1.94 12.69
N SER A 491 -35.37 1.18 11.67
CA SER A 491 -36.40 1.60 10.73
C SER A 491 -37.46 0.53 10.56
N ARG A 492 -38.72 0.92 10.78
CA ARG A 492 -39.88 0.03 10.66
C ARG A 492 -40.13 -0.28 9.20
N ALA A 493 -40.17 -1.58 8.87
CA ALA A 493 -40.52 -2.03 7.54
C ALA A 493 -42.05 -1.87 7.32
N PRO A 494 -42.50 -1.39 6.14
CA PRO A 494 -43.92 -1.32 5.81
C PRO A 494 -44.54 -2.71 5.52
N GLY A 495 -43.68 -3.72 5.31
CA GLY A 495 -44.01 -5.12 5.11
C GLY A 495 -42.86 -5.99 5.63
N PRO A 496 -42.62 -7.19 5.07
CA PRO A 496 -41.51 -8.04 5.48
C PRO A 496 -40.16 -7.31 5.42
N ALA A 497 -39.33 -7.45 6.47
CA ALA A 497 -38.01 -6.79 6.51
C ALA A 497 -37.10 -7.18 5.34
N ALA A 498 -37.28 -8.36 4.75
CA ALA A 498 -36.50 -8.82 3.59
C ALA A 498 -36.80 -8.04 2.30
N GLU A 499 -38.01 -7.48 2.16
CA GLU A 499 -38.46 -6.74 0.97
C GLU A 499 -38.22 -5.24 1.09
N TYR A 500 -38.09 -4.74 2.32
CA TYR A 500 -37.89 -3.32 2.59
C TYR A 500 -36.45 -2.87 2.24
N ASP A 501 -36.32 -1.78 1.49
CA ASP A 501 -35.03 -1.24 1.03
C ASP A 501 -34.41 -0.18 1.97
N GLY A 502 -35.09 0.13 3.08
CA GLY A 502 -34.64 1.14 4.04
C GLY A 502 -34.99 2.60 3.67
N SER A 503 -35.90 2.82 2.72
CA SER A 503 -36.32 4.16 2.24
C SER A 503 -37.16 5.00 3.22
N GLY A 504 -37.72 4.37 4.26
CA GLY A 504 -38.51 5.01 5.30
C GLY A 504 -37.66 5.75 6.33
N ASP A 505 -38.28 6.04 7.46
CA ASP A 505 -37.67 6.83 8.52
C ASP A 505 -36.83 5.95 9.45
N TRP A 506 -35.69 6.48 9.88
CA TRP A 506 -34.76 5.84 10.79
C TRP A 506 -34.72 6.57 12.12
N THR A 507 -34.76 5.84 13.23
CA THR A 507 -34.63 6.40 14.58
C THR A 507 -33.32 5.93 15.18
N LYS A 508 -32.54 6.84 15.76
CA LYS A 508 -31.28 6.50 16.43
C LYS A 508 -31.57 5.96 17.83
N ILE A 509 -31.10 4.75 18.15
CA ILE A 509 -31.38 4.09 19.44
C ILE A 509 -30.12 3.83 20.27
N TYR A 510 -28.93 3.99 19.68
CA TYR A 510 -27.66 3.84 20.38
C TYR A 510 -26.54 4.67 19.72
N SER A 511 -25.63 5.18 20.55
CA SER A 511 -24.43 5.92 20.15
C SER A 511 -23.31 5.59 21.14
N LEU A 512 -22.28 4.86 20.70
CA LEU A 512 -21.06 4.59 21.46
C LEU A 512 -19.93 5.46 20.90
N THR A 513 -19.38 6.35 21.72
CA THR A 513 -18.39 7.34 21.24
C THR A 513 -17.00 7.13 21.87
N TYR A 514 -16.53 8.09 22.66
CA TYR A 514 -15.24 8.03 23.34
C TYR A 514 -15.33 7.28 24.67
N SER A 515 -14.20 6.77 25.15
CA SER A 515 -14.05 5.98 26.37
C SER A 515 -13.89 6.87 27.59
N LEU A 516 -14.80 6.78 28.57
CA LEU A 516 -14.63 7.42 29.89
C LEU A 516 -13.77 6.59 30.87
N ASN A 517 -13.55 5.30 30.58
CA ASN A 517 -12.82 4.37 31.47
C ASN A 517 -11.31 4.26 31.17
N SER A 518 -10.73 5.09 30.29
CA SER A 518 -9.31 4.92 29.92
C SER A 518 -8.37 5.50 30.98
N SER A 519 -7.90 4.65 31.90
CA SER A 519 -6.74 4.95 32.77
C SER A 519 -5.41 5.05 31.99
N TYR A 520 -5.42 4.71 30.69
CA TYR A 520 -4.29 4.89 29.78
C TYR A 520 -4.34 6.26 29.08
N GLY A 521 -3.58 7.21 29.61
CA GLY A 521 -3.12 8.38 28.85
C GLY A 521 -4.13 9.50 28.65
N ALA A 522 -5.17 9.63 29.47
CA ALA A 522 -6.03 10.82 29.50
C ALA A 522 -5.34 12.07 30.08
N SER A 523 -4.05 11.98 30.42
CA SER A 523 -3.26 13.09 30.97
C SER A 523 -2.96 14.21 29.96
N ASP A 524 -3.30 14.01 28.67
CA ASP A 524 -3.08 14.98 27.59
C ASP A 524 -4.36 15.67 27.08
N GLY A 525 -5.54 15.31 27.60
CA GLY A 525 -6.84 15.86 27.17
C GLY A 525 -7.39 15.31 25.84
N ILE A 526 -6.78 14.25 25.27
CA ILE A 526 -7.16 13.69 23.97
C ILE A 526 -8.14 12.51 24.15
N LEU A 527 -9.23 12.50 23.36
CA LEU A 527 -10.22 11.42 23.40
C LEU A 527 -9.64 10.08 22.93
N LYS A 528 -9.94 9.01 23.68
CA LYS A 528 -9.74 7.62 23.25
C LYS A 528 -11.09 7.02 22.86
N TRP A 529 -11.14 6.14 21.87
CA TRP A 529 -12.40 5.58 21.36
C TRP A 529 -12.79 4.30 22.11
N ALA A 530 -14.06 4.18 22.51
CA ALA A 530 -14.53 3.04 23.31
C ALA A 530 -14.30 1.69 22.60
N THR A 531 -14.44 1.69 21.27
CA THR A 531 -14.27 0.54 20.38
C THR A 531 -12.82 0.19 20.06
N HIS A 532 -11.83 0.88 20.61
CA HIS A 532 -10.43 0.52 20.37
C HIS A 532 -10.17 -0.95 20.76
N ASN A 533 -9.70 -1.74 19.78
CA ASN A 533 -9.51 -3.20 19.81
C ASN A 533 -10.77 -4.02 20.13
N ALA A 534 -11.97 -3.45 20.02
CA ALA A 534 -13.21 -4.17 20.22
C ALA A 534 -13.55 -5.06 19.01
N ARG A 535 -14.20 -6.20 19.27
CA ARG A 535 -14.79 -7.10 18.28
C ARG A 535 -16.31 -7.05 18.26
N THR A 536 -16.89 -6.66 19.38
CA THR A 536 -18.33 -6.58 19.56
C THR A 536 -18.68 -5.35 20.37
N PHE A 537 -19.91 -4.87 20.22
CA PHE A 537 -20.55 -3.98 21.18
C PHE A 537 -22.01 -4.38 21.32
N ASN A 538 -22.55 -4.17 22.53
CA ASN A 538 -23.91 -4.47 22.91
C ASN A 538 -24.67 -3.19 23.23
N PHE A 539 -25.98 -3.22 23.02
CA PHE A 539 -26.91 -2.14 23.30
C PHE A 539 -28.31 -2.71 23.55
N LYS A 540 -29.11 -2.02 24.36
CA LYS A 540 -30.47 -2.47 24.67
C LYS A 540 -31.42 -2.05 23.56
N LEU A 541 -32.18 -3.00 23.00
CA LEU A 541 -33.35 -2.64 22.20
C LEU A 541 -34.35 -1.97 23.14
N PRO A 542 -34.81 -0.73 22.89
CA PRO A 542 -35.70 -0.05 23.82
C PRO A 542 -36.95 -0.87 24.14
N SER A 543 -37.33 -0.93 25.41
CA SER A 543 -38.44 -1.75 25.87
C SER A 543 -39.79 -1.29 25.29
N GLU A 544 -39.90 -0.02 24.89
CA GLU A 544 -41.10 0.50 24.25
C GLU A 544 -41.15 0.25 22.74
N THR A 545 -40.17 -0.46 22.14
CA THR A 545 -40.15 -0.73 20.69
C THR A 545 -41.40 -1.49 20.27
N PRO A 546 -42.24 -0.94 19.37
CA PRO A 546 -43.44 -1.63 18.92
C PRO A 546 -43.14 -2.96 18.21
N PRO A 547 -44.05 -3.94 18.30
CA PRO A 547 -43.89 -5.17 17.54
C PRO A 547 -44.00 -4.91 16.03
N GLY A 548 -43.20 -5.64 15.25
CA GLY A 548 -43.16 -5.53 13.79
C GLY A 548 -41.82 -5.93 13.20
N ASP A 549 -41.74 -5.85 11.87
CA ASP A 549 -40.49 -6.08 11.13
C ASP A 549 -39.68 -4.78 11.00
N TYR A 550 -38.37 -4.89 11.17
CA TYR A 550 -37.46 -3.77 11.15
C TYR A 550 -36.15 -4.09 10.42
N LEU A 551 -35.58 -3.05 9.81
CA LEU A 551 -34.15 -3.02 9.54
C LEU A 551 -33.43 -2.38 10.72
N LEU A 552 -32.40 -3.05 11.20
CA LEU A 552 -31.52 -2.61 12.26
C LEU A 552 -30.15 -2.29 11.65
N ARG A 553 -29.84 -1.01 11.53
CA ARG A 553 -28.66 -0.50 10.83
C ARG A 553 -27.54 -0.20 11.83
N ALA A 554 -26.44 -0.90 11.70
CA ALA A 554 -25.17 -0.56 12.35
C ALA A 554 -24.38 0.41 11.46
N GLU A 555 -23.87 1.48 12.07
CA GLU A 555 -23.03 2.47 11.41
C GLU A 555 -21.80 2.75 12.26
N GLY A 556 -20.62 2.61 11.66
CA GLY A 556 -19.37 3.05 12.22
C GLY A 556 -18.75 4.12 11.34
N LEU A 557 -18.34 5.23 11.94
CA LEU A 557 -17.66 6.31 11.21
C LEU A 557 -16.18 6.31 11.57
N ALA A 558 -15.30 5.98 10.63
CA ALA A 558 -13.86 6.08 10.85
C ALA A 558 -13.39 7.53 10.71
N LEU A 559 -12.90 8.10 11.81
CA LEU A 559 -12.59 9.53 11.92
C LEU A 559 -11.17 9.90 11.47
N HIS A 560 -10.32 8.92 11.15
CA HIS A 560 -8.92 9.19 10.83
C HIS A 560 -8.71 10.15 9.65
N ALA A 561 -9.68 10.21 8.74
CA ALA A 561 -9.70 11.09 7.58
C ALA A 561 -10.85 12.12 7.59
N ALA A 562 -11.68 12.15 8.65
CA ALA A 562 -12.89 12.98 8.74
C ALA A 562 -12.62 14.51 8.84
N HIS A 563 -11.37 14.93 8.99
CA HIS A 563 -10.93 16.33 8.94
C HIS A 563 -10.75 16.88 7.54
N LYS A 564 -10.83 16.01 6.53
CA LYS A 564 -10.83 16.39 5.13
C LYS A 564 -12.26 16.32 4.61
N PRO A 565 -12.75 17.36 3.91
CA PRO A 565 -14.01 17.29 3.18
C PRO A 565 -14.06 16.02 2.32
N ASP A 566 -15.23 15.37 2.28
CA ASP A 566 -15.51 14.18 1.46
C ASP A 566 -14.60 12.95 1.68
N ASN A 567 -13.93 12.88 2.84
CA ASN A 567 -13.08 11.76 3.22
C ASN A 567 -13.54 11.03 4.50
N TYR A 568 -14.75 11.34 4.99
CA TYR A 568 -15.40 10.54 6.02
C TYR A 568 -15.64 9.11 5.51
N GLN A 569 -15.56 8.13 6.40
CA GLN A 569 -15.59 6.71 6.03
C GLN A 569 -16.64 5.97 6.87
N PHE A 570 -17.82 5.78 6.29
CA PHE A 570 -18.90 5.03 6.90
C PHE A 570 -18.80 3.53 6.60
N TYR A 571 -18.88 2.72 7.64
CA TYR A 571 -19.05 1.27 7.58
C TYR A 571 -20.48 0.99 8.02
N ILE A 572 -21.29 0.45 7.11
CA ILE A 572 -22.73 0.29 7.32
C ILE A 572 -23.13 -1.15 7.01
N ALA A 573 -24.02 -1.71 7.82
CA ALA A 573 -24.71 -2.95 7.53
C ALA A 573 -26.13 -2.93 8.13
N CYS A 574 -27.06 -3.66 7.50
CA CYS A 574 -28.42 -3.84 8.01
C CYS A 574 -28.67 -5.28 8.40
N ALA A 575 -29.09 -5.48 9.65
CA ALA A 575 -29.71 -6.72 10.11
C ALA A 575 -31.23 -6.68 9.89
N GLN A 576 -31.83 -7.85 9.72
CA GLN A 576 -33.27 -8.03 9.64
C GLN A 576 -33.80 -8.63 10.94
N ILE A 577 -34.67 -7.90 11.63
CA ILE A 577 -35.27 -8.37 12.89
C ILE A 577 -36.80 -8.28 12.85
N ASN A 578 -37.44 -9.21 13.54
CA ASN A 578 -38.87 -9.18 13.86
C ASN A 578 -38.99 -8.94 15.37
N VAL A 579 -39.48 -7.78 15.76
CA VAL A 579 -39.69 -7.42 17.17
C VAL A 579 -41.03 -7.95 17.63
N VAL A 580 -41.02 -8.69 18.74
CA VAL A 580 -42.22 -9.17 19.45
C VAL A 580 -42.34 -8.52 20.82
N GLY A 581 -43.53 -8.61 21.42
CA GLY A 581 -43.83 -8.05 22.73
C GLY A 581 -44.92 -6.98 22.67
N THR A 582 -45.01 -6.16 23.71
CA THR A 582 -46.11 -5.21 23.93
C THR A 582 -45.64 -3.76 23.95
N GLY A 583 -44.49 -3.44 23.34
CA GLY A 583 -44.03 -2.06 23.23
C GLY A 583 -45.03 -1.19 22.47
N VAL A 584 -45.24 0.04 22.96
CA VAL A 584 -46.22 1.01 22.40
C VAL A 584 -45.61 2.38 22.16
N GLY A 585 -44.28 2.48 22.18
CA GLY A 585 -43.57 3.74 21.97
C GLY A 585 -43.65 4.21 20.51
N VAL A 586 -43.36 5.49 20.30
CA VAL A 586 -43.28 6.10 18.96
C VAL A 586 -41.82 6.43 18.69
N PRO A 587 -41.08 5.65 17.87
CA PRO A 587 -39.69 5.91 17.56
C PRO A 587 -39.48 7.30 16.94
N GLY A 588 -38.64 8.12 17.56
CA GLY A 588 -38.32 9.47 17.08
C GLY A 588 -37.39 10.21 18.04
N PRO A 589 -36.74 11.32 17.63
CA PRO A 589 -36.80 11.93 16.29
C PRO A 589 -36.16 11.07 15.19
N THR A 590 -36.56 11.31 13.94
CA THR A 590 -36.18 10.49 12.78
C THR A 590 -35.17 11.18 11.85
N ILE A 591 -34.49 10.37 11.04
CA ILE A 591 -33.56 10.77 9.99
C ILE A 591 -33.82 9.91 8.74
N LYS A 592 -33.50 10.42 7.55
CA LYS A 592 -33.54 9.67 6.29
C LYS A 592 -32.14 9.40 5.75
N PHE A 593 -31.96 8.26 5.10
CA PHE A 593 -30.74 7.95 4.37
C PHE A 593 -31.08 7.60 2.91
N PRO A 594 -30.44 8.24 1.92
CA PRO A 594 -29.56 9.43 2.02
C PRO A 594 -30.35 10.70 2.41
N GLY A 595 -29.63 11.81 2.63
CA GLY A 595 -30.20 13.14 2.86
C GLY A 595 -30.25 13.59 4.33
N GLY A 596 -30.03 12.68 5.29
CA GLY A 596 -29.97 13.00 6.71
C GLY A 596 -28.64 13.57 7.19
N TYR A 597 -27.55 13.31 6.45
CA TYR A 597 -26.25 13.93 6.67
C TYR A 597 -25.88 14.81 5.49
N GLN A 598 -25.18 15.89 5.78
CA GLN A 598 -24.38 16.64 4.81
C GLN A 598 -22.91 16.39 5.08
N TRP A 599 -22.06 16.63 4.07
CA TRP A 599 -20.61 16.44 4.18
C TRP A 599 -20.00 17.24 5.33
N ASN A 600 -20.63 18.35 5.74
CA ASN A 600 -20.22 19.24 6.83
C ASN A 600 -21.08 19.10 8.10
N SER A 601 -21.93 18.07 8.21
CA SER A 601 -22.72 17.85 9.42
C SER A 601 -21.81 17.66 10.63
N THR A 602 -22.22 18.21 11.79
CA THR A 602 -21.57 17.96 13.08
C THR A 602 -21.43 16.46 13.32
N GLY A 603 -20.24 16.00 13.70
CA GLY A 603 -19.95 14.59 13.92
C GLY A 603 -19.52 13.83 12.66
N VAL A 604 -19.72 14.40 11.45
CA VAL A 604 -19.29 13.84 10.15
C VAL A 604 -17.98 14.48 9.68
N LEU A 605 -17.96 15.82 9.52
CA LEU A 605 -16.71 16.57 9.32
C LEU A 605 -16.18 16.96 10.70
N ILE A 606 -14.97 16.52 11.02
CA ILE A 606 -14.29 16.88 12.27
C ILE A 606 -13.06 17.73 11.91
N PRO A 607 -13.10 19.06 12.05
CA PRO A 607 -12.03 19.95 11.59
C PRO A 607 -10.64 19.60 12.13
N GLU A 608 -10.56 18.99 13.31
CA GLU A 608 -9.33 18.52 13.93
C GLU A 608 -8.92 17.11 13.46
N PHE A 609 -7.61 16.89 13.32
CA PHE A 609 -7.08 15.54 13.12
C PHE A 609 -7.46 14.64 14.30
N TRP A 610 -7.89 13.39 14.02
CA TRP A 610 -8.49 12.50 15.02
C TRP A 610 -7.70 12.30 16.31
N SER A 611 -6.36 12.38 16.25
CA SER A 611 -5.48 12.25 17.40
C SER A 611 -5.35 13.53 18.23
N ARG A 612 -6.12 14.57 17.92
CA ARG A 612 -6.16 15.88 18.61
C ARG A 612 -7.57 16.27 19.04
N ILE A 613 -8.56 15.37 18.87
CA ILE A 613 -9.94 15.62 19.26
C ILE A 613 -10.03 15.62 20.79
N THR A 614 -10.52 16.72 21.35
CA THR A 614 -10.74 16.90 22.80
C THR A 614 -12.23 16.85 23.16
N ASN A 615 -13.12 17.06 22.18
CA ASN A 615 -14.56 16.92 22.33
C ASN A 615 -15.17 16.36 21.02
N TYR A 616 -16.19 15.52 21.13
CA TYR A 616 -16.87 14.91 19.99
C TYR A 616 -18.37 14.82 20.24
N THR A 617 -19.15 15.29 19.26
CA THR A 617 -20.61 15.13 19.22
C THR A 617 -20.96 14.21 18.07
N ALA A 618 -21.71 13.13 18.33
CA ALA A 618 -22.10 12.20 17.28
C ALA A 618 -23.09 12.83 16.29
N ALA A 619 -23.01 12.41 15.03
CA ALA A 619 -23.89 12.89 13.97
C ALA A 619 -25.34 12.37 14.12
N GLY A 620 -26.30 13.11 13.58
CA GLY A 620 -27.71 12.69 13.50
C GLY A 620 -28.57 13.10 14.69
N PRO A 621 -29.81 12.59 14.77
CA PRO A 621 -30.78 12.98 15.78
C PRO A 621 -30.39 12.51 17.17
N THR A 622 -31.06 13.06 18.19
CA THR A 622 -30.98 12.58 19.57
C THR A 622 -31.46 11.13 19.68
N LEU A 623 -30.99 10.43 20.71
CA LEU A 623 -31.35 9.04 20.96
C LEU A 623 -32.81 8.91 21.38
N TRP A 624 -33.43 7.83 20.90
CA TRP A 624 -34.74 7.36 21.35
C TRP A 624 -34.56 6.10 22.21
N PRO A 625 -35.34 5.95 23.30
CA PRO A 625 -36.36 6.85 23.84
C PRO A 625 -35.78 8.16 24.39
N GLU A 626 -36.63 9.18 24.55
CA GLU A 626 -36.20 10.44 25.16
C GLU A 626 -35.56 10.18 26.53
N GLY A 627 -34.43 10.86 26.81
CA GLY A 627 -33.63 10.64 28.01
C GLY A 627 -32.55 9.56 27.88
N THR A 628 -32.49 8.84 26.75
CA THR A 628 -31.38 7.91 26.46
C THR A 628 -30.08 8.68 26.25
N MET A 629 -29.03 8.30 26.98
CA MET A 629 -27.72 8.93 26.92
C MET A 629 -26.77 8.19 25.98
N GLU A 630 -25.78 8.91 25.45
CA GLU A 630 -24.68 8.28 24.72
C GLU A 630 -23.87 7.36 25.63
N ALA A 631 -23.45 6.22 25.07
CA ALA A 631 -22.55 5.31 25.74
C ALA A 631 -21.10 5.76 25.55
N HIS A 632 -20.36 5.75 26.64
CA HIS A 632 -18.92 6.04 26.67
C HIS A 632 -18.10 4.90 27.28
N VAL A 633 -18.74 3.78 27.58
CA VAL A 633 -18.11 2.58 28.10
C VAL A 633 -18.56 1.44 27.20
N LEU A 634 -17.59 0.69 26.69
CA LEU A 634 -17.86 -0.46 25.84
C LEU A 634 -18.46 -1.58 26.70
N ASP A 635 -19.70 -1.96 26.40
CA ASP A 635 -20.25 -3.28 26.71
C ASP A 635 -19.99 -4.17 25.49
N GLY A 636 -19.06 -5.12 25.60
CA GLY A 636 -18.64 -5.95 24.48
C GLY A 636 -17.26 -6.59 24.72
N THR A 637 -16.78 -7.32 23.71
CA THR A 637 -15.51 -8.03 23.77
C THR A 637 -14.41 -7.27 23.06
N LYS A 638 -13.19 -7.31 23.61
CA LYS A 638 -11.98 -6.81 22.96
C LYS A 638 -11.08 -7.95 22.57
N LYS A 639 -10.36 -7.80 21.46
CA LYS A 639 -9.27 -8.71 21.11
C LYS A 639 -8.19 -8.58 22.18
N THR A 640 -7.94 -9.66 22.91
CA THR A 640 -6.82 -9.74 23.84
C THR A 640 -5.62 -10.33 23.09
N GLY A 641 -4.39 -10.03 23.51
CA GLY A 641 -3.18 -10.49 22.80
C GLY A 641 -2.99 -12.02 22.72
N ALA A 642 -3.91 -12.80 23.30
CA ALA A 642 -3.94 -14.26 23.28
C ALA A 642 -4.84 -14.86 22.18
N ASP A 643 -5.61 -14.04 21.44
CA ASP A 643 -6.61 -14.47 20.44
C ASP A 643 -6.18 -14.35 18.97
#